data_AF-A0A7J8BGK8-F1
#
_entry.id   AF-A0A7J8BGK8-F1
#
_cell.length_a   1.000
_cell.length_b   1.000
_cell.length_c   1.000
_cell.angle_alpha   90.00
_cell.angle_beta   90.00
_cell.angle_gamma   90.00
#
_symmetry.space_group_name_H-M   'P 1'
#
loop_
_entity.id
_entity.type
_entity.pdbx_description
1 polymer ?
#
loop_
_entity_poly.entity_id
_entity_poly.type
_entity_poly.pdbx_seq_one_letter_code
_entity_poly.pdbx_strand_id
1 'polypeptide(L)'
;MSFIDPYQHIIVEHQYSHKFTVVVLRATKVTKGAFGDMLDTPDPYVELFISSTPDSRKRTRHFNNDINPVWNETFEFILDPNQENVLEITLMDANYVMDETLGTATFPISFMKVGEKKEVPFIFNEVTEMILEMSLEVCSSPDLRFSMALCDQEKAFRYRRKENIRENMKKLLGPENSEGLSSTRDVPVVAILGSGGGFRAMVGFSGVMKALYESGILDCTTYVAGLSGSTWYMSTLYSHPDFPEKGPEEINEELMKNVSYNPLLLLTPQKVKRYVESLWKKKRSGQPVTFTDIFGMLIGETLIHNRMNITLSSLKEKVNTAQCPLPLFTCLHVKPDVSELMFADWVEFSPYEIGMAKYGTFMAPDLFGSKFFMGKVVKKYEENPLHFLMGVWGSAFSILFNRVLGVSSSQNKGSTMEEELENITAKHIVSNDSSDSDDESQEPKGTENEDAERDYQNDNQASWVHRMIMALMSDSALFNTREGRAGKVHNFMLGLNLNTSYPLSPFRDFTTQESLDEDELDAAVADPDEFEQIYEPLDVKSKKIHVVDSGLTFNLPYPLILRPQRGVDLIISFDFSARPSDSSPPFKELLLAEKWAKMNKLPFPKIDPYVFDREGLKECYVFKPKNPDVEKDCPTIIHFVLANINFRKYKAPGVPRETTEEKEIADFDIFDDPESPFSTFNFQYPNQAFKRLHDLMYFNTLNNIDVIKNAIIESIEYRRQNPSRCSVSLSNIEARKFFNKEALSKPTA
;
A
#
# COMPACT_ATOMS: atom_id res chain seq x y z
N MET A 1 -9.02 26.19 -27.25
CA MET A 1 -9.26 26.34 -25.80
C MET A 1 -8.18 25.55 -25.09
N SER A 2 -7.34 26.20 -24.27
CA SER A 2 -6.35 25.48 -23.46
C SER A 2 -7.08 24.70 -22.38
N PHE A 3 -7.02 23.39 -22.49
CA PHE A 3 -7.59 22.44 -21.56
C PHE A 3 -6.69 22.37 -20.31
N ILE A 4 -7.21 22.74 -19.15
CA ILE A 4 -6.47 22.78 -17.88
C ILE A 4 -6.92 21.63 -16.99
N ASP A 5 -5.97 20.83 -16.48
CA ASP A 5 -6.23 19.81 -15.48
C ASP A 5 -6.65 20.49 -14.15
N PRO A 6 -7.94 20.41 -13.76
CA PRO A 6 -8.45 21.17 -12.62
C PRO A 6 -7.80 20.76 -11.30
N TYR A 7 -7.25 19.54 -11.23
CA TYR A 7 -6.59 19.01 -10.03
C TYR A 7 -5.16 19.56 -9.86
N GLN A 8 -4.59 20.21 -10.88
CA GLN A 8 -3.33 20.95 -10.76
C GLN A 8 -3.49 22.28 -10.01
N HIS A 9 -4.72 22.75 -9.84
CA HIS A 9 -5.05 24.00 -9.14
C HIS A 9 -5.58 23.81 -7.72
N ILE A 10 -5.73 22.56 -7.28
CA ILE A 10 -5.91 22.25 -5.86
C ILE A 10 -4.53 22.34 -5.22
N ILE A 11 -4.25 23.49 -4.60
CA ILE A 11 -3.01 23.72 -3.87
C ILE A 11 -3.15 23.03 -2.52
N VAL A 12 -2.33 22.03 -2.28
CA VAL A 12 -2.05 21.57 -0.91
C VAL A 12 -0.96 22.51 -0.39
N GLU A 13 -1.36 23.49 0.42
CA GLU A 13 -0.39 24.42 1.03
C GLU A 13 0.46 23.67 2.04
N HIS A 14 1.78 23.74 1.89
CA HIS A 14 2.73 23.16 2.84
C HIS A 14 3.32 24.27 3.70
N GLN A 15 3.49 23.99 5.00
CA GLN A 15 4.30 24.85 5.85
C GLN A 15 5.77 24.72 5.43
N TYR A 16 6.53 25.81 5.54
CA TYR A 16 7.97 25.76 5.30
C TYR A 16 8.65 25.21 6.55
N SER A 17 9.66 24.36 6.36
CA SER A 17 10.55 23.91 7.43
C SER A 17 11.88 24.65 7.35
N HIS A 18 12.63 24.68 8.45
CA HIS A 18 14.00 25.15 8.44
C HIS A 18 14.98 23.98 8.34
N LYS A 19 16.06 24.16 7.60
CA LYS A 19 17.23 23.29 7.60
C LYS A 19 18.29 23.91 8.50
N PHE A 20 18.59 23.25 9.61
CA PHE A 20 19.62 23.66 10.55
C PHE A 20 20.83 22.74 10.40
N THR A 21 21.97 23.33 10.04
CA THR A 21 23.22 22.60 9.83
C THR A 21 24.20 22.97 10.95
N VAL A 22 24.80 21.95 11.56
CA VAL A 22 25.80 22.07 12.61
C VAL A 22 27.07 21.35 12.17
N VAL A 23 28.19 22.07 12.11
CA VAL A 23 29.52 21.50 11.89
C VAL A 23 30.25 21.50 13.22
N VAL A 24 30.55 20.30 13.73
CA VAL A 24 31.39 20.11 14.91
C VAL A 24 32.84 20.23 14.48
N LEU A 25 33.48 21.37 14.74
CA LEU A 25 34.82 21.66 14.24
C LEU A 25 35.88 20.98 15.11
N ARG A 26 36.04 21.44 16.35
CA ARG A 26 37.10 21.01 17.27
C ARG A 26 36.81 21.36 18.72
N ALA A 27 37.49 20.68 19.64
CA ALA A 27 37.61 21.10 21.03
C ALA A 27 39.09 21.26 21.41
N THR A 28 39.37 22.02 22.46
CA THR A 28 40.71 22.18 23.02
C THR A 28 40.67 22.04 24.53
N LYS A 29 41.74 21.48 25.11
CA LYS A 29 41.89 21.26 26.55
C LYS A 29 40.74 20.42 27.14
N VAL A 30 40.36 19.34 26.47
CA VAL A 30 39.41 18.36 27.03
C VAL A 30 40.05 17.74 28.27
N THR A 31 39.33 17.71 29.40
CA THR A 31 39.86 17.22 30.69
C THR A 31 38.74 16.66 31.56
N LYS A 32 39.06 15.58 32.29
CA LYS A 32 38.32 15.02 33.44
C LYS A 32 38.82 15.58 34.77
N GLY A 33 39.71 16.57 34.73
CA GLY A 33 40.51 17.04 35.85
C GLY A 33 41.82 16.25 35.98
N ALA A 34 42.82 16.83 36.64
CA ALA A 34 44.19 16.31 36.67
C ALA A 34 44.34 14.86 37.15
N PHE A 35 43.47 14.41 38.07
CA PHE A 35 43.47 13.02 38.54
C PHE A 35 42.76 12.07 37.56
N GLY A 36 41.67 12.52 36.92
CA GLY A 36 40.94 11.75 35.91
C GLY A 36 41.81 11.52 34.66
N ASP A 37 42.45 12.57 34.15
CA ASP A 37 43.31 12.51 32.96
C ASP A 37 44.54 11.60 33.15
N MET A 38 45.02 11.47 34.40
CA MET A 38 46.14 10.59 34.75
C MET A 38 45.73 9.11 34.75
N LEU A 39 44.49 8.82 35.14
CA LEU A 39 43.95 7.46 35.13
C LEU A 39 43.55 7.04 33.71
N ASP A 40 42.97 7.96 32.96
CA ASP A 40 42.46 7.71 31.62
C ASP A 40 42.44 9.03 30.83
N THR A 41 43.24 9.09 29.75
CA THR A 41 43.27 10.30 28.91
C THR A 41 41.98 10.36 28.10
N PRO A 42 41.28 11.51 28.04
CA PRO A 42 40.01 11.60 27.35
C PRO A 42 40.02 11.05 25.91
N ASP A 43 38.98 10.28 25.58
CA ASP A 43 38.62 9.76 24.27
C ASP A 43 37.37 10.52 23.72
N PRO A 44 37.47 11.83 23.39
CA PRO A 44 36.28 12.67 23.25
C PRO A 44 35.46 12.43 22.00
N TYR A 45 34.15 12.54 22.14
CA TYR A 45 33.19 12.75 21.06
C TYR A 45 32.09 13.73 21.47
N VAL A 46 31.37 14.28 20.49
CA VAL A 46 30.26 15.22 20.73
C VAL A 46 28.95 14.58 20.32
N GLU A 47 27.95 14.70 21.18
CA GLU A 47 26.57 14.34 20.91
C GLU A 47 25.71 15.61 20.77
N LEU A 48 24.87 15.63 19.74
CA LEU A 48 23.93 16.69 19.42
C LEU A 48 22.51 16.13 19.55
N PHE A 49 21.62 16.85 20.24
CA PHE A 49 20.23 16.45 20.43
C PHE A 49 19.25 17.61 20.26
N ILE A 50 18.15 17.41 19.54
CA ILE A 50 17.05 18.38 19.41
C ILE A 50 15.72 17.66 19.64
N SER A 51 15.04 17.93 20.75
CA SER A 51 13.85 17.20 21.17
C SER A 51 12.64 17.33 20.24
N SER A 52 12.54 18.43 19.48
CA SER A 52 11.41 18.77 18.60
C SER A 52 11.43 18.12 17.21
N THR A 53 12.47 17.37 16.84
CA THR A 53 12.61 16.72 15.53
C THR A 53 12.76 15.20 15.67
N PRO A 54 12.23 14.39 14.72
CA PRO A 54 12.59 12.97 14.63
C PRO A 54 14.07 12.79 14.26
N ASP A 55 14.66 11.67 14.69
CA ASP A 55 16.11 11.38 14.53
C ASP A 55 17.00 12.46 15.19
N SER A 56 16.56 12.89 16.36
CA SER A 56 17.08 14.02 17.13
C SER A 56 18.51 13.89 17.59
N ARG A 57 19.00 12.67 17.81
CA ARG A 57 20.33 12.38 18.39
C ARG A 57 21.34 12.05 17.30
N LYS A 58 22.44 12.80 17.25
CA LYS A 58 23.57 12.60 16.32
C LYS A 58 24.88 12.70 17.09
N ARG A 59 25.91 11.95 16.69
CA ARG A 59 27.21 11.99 17.34
C ARG A 59 28.37 11.99 16.36
N THR A 60 29.48 12.60 16.74
CA THR A 60 30.75 12.49 16.03
C THR A 60 31.42 11.14 16.28
N ARG A 61 32.50 10.86 15.55
CA ARG A 61 33.46 9.83 15.95
C ARG A 61 34.20 10.26 17.22
N HIS A 62 34.68 9.29 17.99
CA HIS A 62 35.62 9.57 19.09
C HIS A 62 37.06 9.57 18.58
N PHE A 63 37.93 10.31 19.26
CA PHE A 63 39.38 10.25 19.07
C PHE A 63 40.03 9.70 20.31
N ASN A 64 40.87 8.68 20.17
CA ASN A 64 41.53 8.06 21.32
C ASN A 64 42.65 8.97 21.86
N ASN A 65 42.60 9.26 23.15
CA ASN A 65 43.62 9.92 23.95
C ASN A 65 44.00 11.29 23.37
N ASP A 66 43.00 12.04 22.89
CA ASP A 66 43.18 13.33 22.24
C ASP A 66 42.44 14.43 22.98
N ILE A 67 43.20 15.30 23.66
CA ILE A 67 42.65 16.43 24.40
C ILE A 67 42.38 17.68 23.52
N ASN A 68 42.72 17.63 22.23
CA ASN A 68 42.45 18.70 21.26
C ASN A 68 41.85 18.13 19.95
N PRO A 69 40.73 17.40 20.04
CA PRO A 69 40.15 16.69 18.90
C PRO A 69 39.68 17.65 17.81
N VAL A 70 39.84 17.25 16.54
CA VAL A 70 39.36 17.97 15.36
C VAL A 70 38.47 17.04 14.53
N TRP A 71 37.16 17.20 14.65
CA TRP A 71 36.18 16.33 13.99
C TRP A 71 35.86 16.80 12.56
N ASN A 72 35.55 18.08 12.37
CA ASN A 72 35.01 18.62 11.11
C ASN A 72 33.84 17.79 10.54
N GLU A 73 32.95 17.32 11.41
CA GLU A 73 31.79 16.52 11.03
C GLU A 73 30.55 17.41 10.92
N THR A 74 29.75 17.21 9.87
CA THR A 74 28.56 18.02 9.57
C THR A 74 27.29 17.23 9.83
N PHE A 75 26.34 17.85 10.52
CA PHE A 75 25.04 17.28 10.86
C PHE A 75 23.92 18.21 10.40
N GLU A 76 22.82 17.64 9.91
CA GLU A 76 21.66 18.38 9.43
C GLU A 76 20.40 17.99 10.20
N PHE A 77 19.57 18.97 10.54
CA PHE A 77 18.29 18.81 11.21
C PHE A 77 17.19 19.56 10.44
N ILE A 78 16.01 18.96 10.35
CA ILE A 78 14.82 19.61 9.79
C ILE A 78 13.96 20.06 10.96
N LEU A 79 13.61 21.33 11.00
CA LEU A 79 12.95 21.95 12.14
C LEU A 79 11.60 22.54 11.74
N ASP A 80 10.63 22.39 12.64
CA ASP A 80 9.36 23.12 12.59
C ASP A 80 9.58 24.53 13.17
N PRO A 81 9.45 25.61 12.38
CA PRO A 81 9.63 26.97 12.89
C PRO A 81 8.62 27.38 13.96
N ASN A 82 7.50 26.65 14.09
CA ASN A 82 6.47 26.93 15.10
C ASN A 82 6.76 26.29 16.46
N GLN A 83 7.79 25.45 16.56
CA GLN A 83 8.20 24.83 17.81
C GLN A 83 9.41 25.52 18.44
N GLU A 84 9.56 25.38 19.75
CA GLU A 84 10.76 25.80 20.46
C GLU A 84 11.89 24.79 20.18
N ASN A 85 12.77 25.15 19.26
CA ASN A 85 13.90 24.30 18.87
C ASN A 85 15.15 24.69 19.67
N VAL A 86 15.62 23.77 20.53
CA VAL A 86 16.84 23.92 21.33
C VAL A 86 17.82 22.82 20.95
N LEU A 87 19.05 23.19 20.61
CA LEU A 87 20.15 22.26 20.42
C LEU A 87 20.81 21.98 21.77
N GLU A 88 20.69 20.75 22.24
CA GLU A 88 21.48 20.21 23.34
C GLU A 88 22.80 19.63 22.80
N ILE A 89 23.90 19.96 23.45
CA ILE A 89 25.25 19.61 23.03
C ILE A 89 25.95 18.97 24.22
N THR A 90 26.35 17.72 24.09
CA THR A 90 27.00 16.97 25.16
C THR A 90 28.39 16.55 24.71
N LEU A 91 29.41 16.99 25.45
CA LEU A 91 30.77 16.50 25.29
C LEU A 91 30.92 15.22 26.11
N MET A 92 31.28 14.14 25.44
CA MET A 92 31.36 12.79 26.00
C MET A 92 32.79 12.26 25.91
N ASP A 93 33.10 11.32 26.79
CA ASP A 93 34.33 10.55 26.85
C ASP A 93 34.01 9.07 26.64
N ALA A 94 34.55 8.47 25.57
CA ALA A 94 34.27 7.08 25.23
C ALA A 94 35.01 6.13 26.18
N ASN A 95 34.29 5.20 26.80
CA ASN A 95 34.85 4.27 27.78
C ASN A 95 34.48 2.83 27.46
N TYR A 96 35.31 1.86 27.87
CA TYR A 96 35.03 0.44 27.63
C TYR A 96 33.77 -0.09 28.33
N VAL A 97 33.38 0.53 29.45
CA VAL A 97 32.25 0.08 30.27
C VAL A 97 31.03 0.97 30.09
N MET A 98 31.19 2.27 30.28
CA MET A 98 30.11 3.25 30.13
C MET A 98 30.72 4.62 29.86
N ASP A 99 30.32 5.24 28.75
CA ASP A 99 30.77 6.57 28.35
C ASP A 99 30.47 7.61 29.44
N GLU A 100 31.41 8.52 29.67
CA GLU A 100 31.29 9.57 30.70
C GLU A 100 30.89 10.91 30.05
N THR A 101 29.90 11.59 30.63
CA THR A 101 29.54 12.95 30.21
C THR A 101 30.48 13.97 30.85
N LEU A 102 31.29 14.64 30.03
CA LEU A 102 32.21 15.68 30.49
C LEU A 102 31.51 17.03 30.69
N GLY A 103 30.43 17.29 29.94
CA GLY A 103 29.60 18.48 30.13
C GLY A 103 28.50 18.61 29.08
N THR A 104 27.48 19.39 29.41
CA THR A 104 26.33 19.68 28.54
C THR A 104 26.15 21.18 28.38
N ALA A 105 25.84 21.62 27.17
CA ALA A 105 25.51 22.98 26.81
C ALA A 105 24.22 23.00 25.98
N THR A 106 23.54 24.15 25.96
CA THR A 106 22.32 24.32 25.17
C THR A 106 22.40 25.58 24.32
N PHE A 107 21.74 25.53 23.15
CA PHE A 107 21.67 26.66 22.23
C PHE A 107 20.23 26.80 21.67
N PRO A 108 19.49 27.84 22.09
CA PRO A 108 18.19 28.16 21.49
C PRO A 108 18.37 28.62 20.03
N ILE A 109 17.78 27.89 19.09
CA ILE A 109 17.95 28.16 17.66
C ILE A 109 17.23 29.45 17.25
N SER A 110 16.29 29.93 18.07
CA SER A 110 15.62 31.24 17.93
C SER A 110 16.59 32.43 17.95
N PHE A 111 17.82 32.26 18.43
CA PHE A 111 18.86 33.29 18.36
C PHE A 111 19.51 33.45 16.99
N MET A 112 19.26 32.53 16.05
CA MET A 112 19.73 32.61 14.67
C MET A 112 18.64 33.13 13.73
N LYS A 113 19.04 33.91 12.74
CA LYS A 113 18.16 34.29 11.63
C LYS A 113 18.31 33.34 10.45
N VAL A 114 17.24 33.18 9.69
CA VAL A 114 17.29 32.45 8.42
C VAL A 114 18.28 33.13 7.46
N GLY A 115 19.17 32.34 6.86
CA GLY A 115 20.29 32.78 6.04
C GLY A 115 21.57 33.11 6.82
N GLU A 116 21.53 33.08 8.17
CA GLU A 116 22.69 33.33 9.00
C GLU A 116 23.58 32.09 9.12
N LYS A 117 24.89 32.32 9.07
CA LYS A 117 25.93 31.34 9.35
C LYS A 117 26.87 31.91 10.40
N LYS A 118 27.09 31.21 11.51
CA LYS A 118 27.84 31.71 12.66
C LYS A 118 28.68 30.61 13.31
N GLU A 119 29.88 30.98 13.74
CA GLU A 119 30.72 30.16 14.62
C GLU A 119 30.42 30.51 16.07
N VAL A 120 30.12 29.50 16.89
CA VAL A 120 29.70 29.64 18.28
C VAL A 120 30.65 28.82 19.17
N PRO A 121 31.40 29.48 20.07
CA PRO A 121 32.21 28.79 21.06
C PRO A 121 31.36 28.38 22.28
N PHE A 122 31.64 27.18 22.81
CA PHE A 122 31.06 26.62 24.02
C PHE A 122 32.19 26.28 25.00
N ILE A 123 32.01 26.65 26.27
CA ILE A 123 33.00 26.41 27.31
C ILE A 123 32.42 25.40 28.30
N PHE A 124 33.13 24.30 28.52
CA PHE A 124 32.79 23.26 29.50
C PHE A 124 33.79 23.31 30.65
N ASN A 125 33.28 23.18 31.89
CA ASN A 125 34.09 23.15 33.12
C ASN A 125 35.10 24.31 33.25
N GLU A 126 34.79 25.49 32.68
CA GLU A 126 35.64 26.68 32.63
C GLU A 126 37.02 26.50 31.95
N VAL A 127 37.29 25.34 31.34
CA VAL A 127 38.60 24.98 30.80
C VAL A 127 38.53 24.54 29.35
N THR A 128 37.61 23.64 29.02
CA THR A 128 37.51 23.04 27.69
C THR A 128 36.71 23.96 26.78
N GLU A 129 37.31 24.35 25.65
CA GLU A 129 36.64 25.18 24.64
C GLU A 129 36.32 24.33 23.41
N MET A 130 35.06 24.35 22.97
CA MET A 130 34.59 23.66 21.78
C MET A 130 33.95 24.65 20.83
N ILE A 131 34.20 24.47 19.54
CA ILE A 131 33.73 25.38 18.50
C ILE A 131 32.78 24.63 17.55
N LEU A 132 31.57 25.15 17.42
CA LEU A 132 30.59 24.70 16.43
C LEU A 132 30.36 25.79 15.39
N GLU A 133 30.27 25.43 14.12
CA GLU A 133 29.74 26.31 13.08
C GLU A 133 28.28 25.93 12.80
N MET A 134 27.37 26.90 12.84
CA MET A 134 25.93 26.69 12.70
C MET A 134 25.39 27.53 11.54
N SER A 135 24.46 26.98 10.75
CA SER A 135 23.72 27.73 9.74
C SER A 135 22.24 27.35 9.72
N LEU A 136 21.39 28.32 9.42
CA LEU A 136 19.93 28.14 9.33
C LEU A 136 19.43 28.57 7.96
N GLU A 137 18.75 27.69 7.23
CA GLU A 137 18.24 27.94 5.89
C GLU A 137 16.76 27.57 5.79
N VAL A 138 16.03 28.15 4.81
CA VAL A 138 14.67 27.68 4.48
C VAL A 138 14.77 26.39 3.69
N CYS A 139 14.01 25.37 4.07
CA CYS A 139 13.84 24.18 3.26
C CYS A 139 12.83 24.48 2.13
N SER A 140 13.34 24.70 0.92
CA SER A 140 12.53 25.25 -0.19
C SER A 140 11.68 24.24 -0.97
N SER A 141 11.89 22.93 -0.82
CA SER A 141 11.15 21.93 -1.60
C SER A 141 10.99 20.61 -0.85
N PRO A 142 9.78 20.15 -0.49
CA PRO A 142 9.59 18.83 0.12
C PRO A 142 10.00 17.68 -0.82
N ASP A 143 10.32 16.52 -0.26
CA ASP A 143 10.52 15.29 -1.04
C ASP A 143 9.19 14.57 -1.29
N LEU A 144 8.17 14.85 -0.47
CA LEU A 144 6.80 14.49 -0.74
C LEU A 144 6.20 15.38 -1.84
N ARG A 145 5.44 14.74 -2.72
CA ARG A 145 4.64 15.39 -3.74
C ARG A 145 3.23 15.62 -3.19
N PHE A 146 2.85 16.88 -3.06
CA PHE A 146 1.51 17.29 -2.61
C PHE A 146 0.67 17.79 -3.78
N SER A 147 -0.20 16.93 -4.31
CA SER A 147 -1.19 17.31 -5.33
C SER A 147 -2.14 16.16 -5.64
N MET A 148 -3.40 16.51 -5.93
CA MET A 148 -4.42 15.54 -6.34
C MET A 148 -4.21 14.99 -7.76
N ALA A 149 -3.50 15.74 -8.62
CA ALA A 149 -3.23 15.36 -10.01
C ALA A 149 -2.37 14.07 -10.08
N LEU A 150 -2.40 13.39 -11.22
CA LEU A 150 -1.45 12.29 -11.48
C LEU A 150 -0.01 12.84 -11.57
N CYS A 151 0.98 12.05 -11.18
CA CYS A 151 2.38 12.38 -11.42
C CYS A 151 2.70 12.47 -12.92
N ASP A 152 3.79 13.18 -13.24
CA ASP A 152 4.20 13.39 -14.63
C ASP A 152 4.57 12.09 -15.34
N GLN A 153 5.10 11.12 -14.61
CA GLN A 153 5.41 9.79 -15.15
C GLN A 153 4.15 9.04 -15.58
N GLU A 154 3.08 9.05 -14.76
CA GLU A 154 1.80 8.44 -15.13
C GLU A 154 1.13 9.20 -16.29
N LYS A 155 1.19 10.54 -16.31
CA LYS A 155 0.68 11.36 -17.44
C LYS A 155 1.41 11.01 -18.75
N ALA A 156 2.74 10.93 -18.72
CA ALA A 156 3.56 10.56 -19.88
C ALA A 156 3.34 9.11 -20.32
N PHE A 157 3.12 8.20 -19.37
CA PHE A 157 2.71 6.82 -19.65
C PHE A 157 1.38 6.78 -20.40
N ARG A 158 0.34 7.46 -19.86
CA ARG A 158 -1.00 7.50 -20.47
C ARG A 158 -0.96 8.08 -21.87
N TYR A 159 -0.25 9.18 -22.07
CA TYR A 159 -0.10 9.82 -23.38
C TYR A 159 0.45 8.82 -24.42
N ARG A 160 1.51 8.09 -24.08
CA ARG A 160 2.13 7.11 -24.98
C ARG A 160 1.27 5.87 -25.18
N ARG A 161 0.67 5.34 -24.11
CA ARG A 161 -0.13 4.11 -24.17
C ARG A 161 -1.42 4.31 -24.98
N LYS A 162 -1.99 5.52 -24.98
CA LYS A 162 -3.25 5.80 -25.67
C LYS A 162 -3.19 5.51 -27.17
N GLU A 163 -2.04 5.73 -27.79
CA GLU A 163 -1.81 5.41 -29.20
C GLU A 163 -1.78 3.89 -29.42
N ASN A 164 -1.02 3.17 -28.60
CA ASN A 164 -0.94 1.70 -28.64
C ASN A 164 -2.32 1.07 -28.47
N ILE A 165 -3.11 1.56 -27.49
CA ILE A 165 -4.47 1.08 -27.24
C ILE A 165 -5.36 1.33 -28.46
N ARG A 166 -5.28 2.50 -29.10
CA ARG A 166 -6.11 2.79 -30.28
C ARG A 166 -5.88 1.77 -31.39
N GLU A 167 -4.62 1.49 -31.70
CA GLU A 167 -4.27 0.54 -32.77
C GLU A 167 -4.66 -0.89 -32.41
N ASN A 168 -4.48 -1.30 -31.16
CA ASN A 168 -4.86 -2.64 -30.73
C ASN A 168 -6.38 -2.82 -30.60
N MET A 169 -7.13 -1.79 -30.19
CA MET A 169 -8.60 -1.81 -30.21
C MET A 169 -9.14 -1.95 -31.64
N LYS A 170 -8.54 -1.25 -32.62
CA LYS A 170 -8.91 -1.43 -34.05
C LYS A 170 -8.71 -2.86 -34.52
N LYS A 171 -7.58 -3.49 -34.14
CA LYS A 171 -7.31 -4.91 -34.46
C LYS A 171 -8.31 -5.85 -33.77
N LEU A 172 -8.61 -5.60 -32.49
CA LEU A 172 -9.50 -6.45 -31.68
C LEU A 172 -10.95 -6.42 -32.17
N LEU A 173 -11.45 -5.22 -32.53
CA LEU A 173 -12.86 -4.99 -32.91
C LEU A 173 -13.12 -5.21 -34.41
N GLY A 174 -12.08 -5.13 -35.25
CA GLY A 174 -12.20 -5.15 -36.69
C GLY A 174 -12.63 -3.79 -37.27
N PRO A 175 -12.57 -3.62 -38.61
CA PRO A 175 -12.81 -2.32 -39.26
C PRO A 175 -14.25 -1.81 -39.06
N GLU A 176 -15.25 -2.68 -39.09
CA GLU A 176 -16.67 -2.30 -38.97
C GLU A 176 -17.01 -1.72 -37.60
N ASN A 177 -16.48 -2.32 -36.52
CA ASN A 177 -16.77 -1.92 -35.14
C ASN A 177 -15.77 -0.89 -34.58
N SER A 178 -14.82 -0.41 -35.40
CA SER A 178 -13.81 0.57 -34.98
C SER A 178 -13.90 1.90 -35.70
N GLU A 179 -14.95 2.14 -36.50
CA GLU A 179 -15.19 3.42 -37.18
C GLU A 179 -15.25 4.62 -36.21
N GLY A 180 -15.66 4.38 -34.96
CA GLY A 180 -15.67 5.40 -33.91
C GLY A 180 -14.29 5.80 -33.37
N LEU A 181 -13.24 5.01 -33.60
CA LEU A 181 -11.87 5.27 -33.14
C LEU A 181 -11.08 6.10 -34.17
N SER A 182 -11.60 7.29 -34.47
CA SER A 182 -11.00 8.22 -35.43
C SER A 182 -9.76 8.93 -34.87
N SER A 183 -9.76 9.18 -33.55
CA SER A 183 -8.74 9.96 -32.87
C SER A 183 -8.38 9.37 -31.51
N THR A 184 -7.27 9.80 -30.93
CA THR A 184 -6.90 9.42 -29.56
C THR A 184 -7.88 9.94 -28.51
N ARG A 185 -8.73 10.93 -28.82
CA ARG A 185 -9.79 11.42 -27.92
C ARG A 185 -10.86 10.34 -27.67
N ASP A 186 -11.12 9.51 -28.67
CA ASP A 186 -12.20 8.52 -28.67
C ASP A 186 -11.82 7.23 -27.91
N VAL A 187 -10.55 7.08 -27.54
CA VAL A 187 -10.03 5.90 -26.81
C VAL A 187 -10.53 5.92 -25.36
N PRO A 188 -11.31 4.90 -24.93
CA PRO A 188 -11.71 4.75 -23.53
C PRO A 188 -10.55 4.25 -22.68
N VAL A 189 -10.56 4.61 -21.41
CA VAL A 189 -9.62 4.11 -20.39
C VAL A 189 -10.21 2.84 -19.80
N VAL A 190 -9.59 1.70 -20.13
CA VAL A 190 -9.98 0.38 -19.63
C VAL A 190 -9.08 -0.01 -18.46
N ALA A 191 -9.66 -0.57 -17.40
CA ALA A 191 -8.92 -1.13 -16.26
C ALA A 191 -9.34 -2.57 -15.96
N ILE A 192 -8.35 -3.43 -15.67
CA ILE A 192 -8.55 -4.81 -15.19
C ILE A 192 -8.36 -4.84 -13.68
N LEU A 193 -9.27 -5.46 -12.94
CA LEU A 193 -9.21 -5.61 -11.48
C LEU A 193 -9.10 -7.08 -11.08
N GLY A 194 -8.15 -7.43 -10.22
CA GLY A 194 -8.07 -8.73 -9.55
C GLY A 194 -8.33 -8.60 -8.05
N SER A 195 -9.28 -9.36 -7.52
CA SER A 195 -9.61 -9.39 -6.09
C SER A 195 -8.52 -10.05 -5.24
N GLY A 196 -8.65 -10.00 -3.92
CA GLY A 196 -7.88 -10.85 -3.02
C GLY A 196 -8.42 -12.28 -2.90
N GLY A 197 -7.80 -13.09 -2.04
CA GLY A 197 -8.17 -14.50 -1.83
C GLY A 197 -6.99 -15.48 -1.90
N GLY A 198 -5.80 -15.08 -1.42
CA GLY A 198 -4.64 -15.97 -1.35
C GLY A 198 -4.22 -16.60 -2.69
N PHE A 199 -3.78 -17.86 -2.66
CA PHE A 199 -3.39 -18.58 -3.88
C PHE A 199 -4.55 -18.85 -4.83
N ARG A 200 -5.80 -18.91 -4.35
CA ARG A 200 -6.98 -19.01 -5.21
C ARG A 200 -7.06 -17.80 -6.15
N ALA A 201 -6.96 -16.59 -5.59
CA ALA A 201 -6.94 -15.37 -6.39
C ALA A 201 -5.72 -15.31 -7.32
N MET A 202 -4.53 -15.67 -6.84
CA MET A 202 -3.31 -15.66 -7.65
C MET A 202 -3.40 -16.58 -8.87
N VAL A 203 -3.85 -17.83 -8.69
CA VAL A 203 -3.96 -18.84 -9.77
C VAL A 203 -5.16 -18.54 -10.68
N GLY A 204 -6.28 -18.10 -10.11
CA GLY A 204 -7.42 -17.65 -10.90
C GLY A 204 -7.04 -16.48 -11.80
N PHE A 205 -6.35 -15.48 -11.26
CA PHE A 205 -5.91 -14.30 -11.99
C PHE A 205 -4.83 -14.62 -13.02
N SER A 206 -4.01 -15.66 -12.81
CA SER A 206 -3.05 -16.11 -13.83
C SER A 206 -3.75 -16.64 -15.09
N GLY A 207 -4.84 -17.40 -14.92
CA GLY A 207 -5.67 -17.87 -16.02
C GLY A 207 -6.38 -16.72 -16.75
N VAL A 208 -6.91 -15.75 -16.00
CA VAL A 208 -7.49 -14.51 -16.55
C VAL A 208 -6.47 -13.78 -17.42
N MET A 209 -5.27 -13.53 -16.89
CA MET A 209 -4.26 -12.75 -17.58
C MET A 209 -3.74 -13.47 -18.83
N LYS A 210 -3.69 -14.81 -18.85
CA LYS A 210 -3.45 -15.60 -20.07
C LYS A 210 -4.51 -15.31 -21.13
N ALA A 211 -5.79 -15.42 -20.78
CA ALA A 211 -6.90 -15.17 -21.72
C ALA A 211 -6.89 -13.73 -22.25
N LEU A 212 -6.65 -12.73 -21.40
CA LEU A 212 -6.62 -11.33 -21.80
C LEU A 212 -5.39 -10.99 -22.66
N TYR A 213 -4.26 -11.64 -22.42
CA TYR A 213 -3.04 -11.50 -23.22
C TYR A 213 -3.24 -12.09 -24.63
N GLU A 214 -3.66 -13.36 -24.72
CA GLU A 214 -3.83 -14.06 -26.01
C GLU A 214 -4.96 -13.48 -26.87
N SER A 215 -6.00 -12.92 -26.25
CA SER A 215 -7.09 -12.27 -26.96
C SER A 215 -6.76 -10.84 -27.43
N GLY A 216 -5.65 -10.25 -26.99
CA GLY A 216 -5.29 -8.85 -27.28
C GLY A 216 -6.06 -7.80 -26.46
N ILE A 217 -6.88 -8.21 -25.49
CA ILE A 217 -7.58 -7.28 -24.58
C ILE A 217 -6.60 -6.58 -23.64
N LEU A 218 -5.52 -7.24 -23.23
CA LEU A 218 -4.50 -6.64 -22.36
C LEU A 218 -3.81 -5.45 -23.04
N ASP A 219 -3.60 -5.52 -24.36
CA ASP A 219 -3.06 -4.42 -25.17
C ASP A 219 -4.02 -3.23 -25.30
N CYS A 220 -5.32 -3.46 -25.07
CA CYS A 220 -6.35 -2.44 -25.03
C CYS A 220 -6.53 -1.82 -23.61
N THR A 221 -5.83 -2.35 -22.61
CA THR A 221 -6.01 -1.98 -21.20
C THR A 221 -5.02 -0.90 -20.77
N THR A 222 -5.45 0.11 -20.00
CA THR A 222 -4.56 1.14 -19.45
C THR A 222 -3.96 0.73 -18.09
N TYR A 223 -4.77 0.15 -17.21
CA TYR A 223 -4.41 -0.18 -15.83
C TYR A 223 -4.71 -1.64 -15.48
N VAL A 224 -3.84 -2.25 -14.69
CA VAL A 224 -4.12 -3.54 -14.02
C VAL A 224 -4.00 -3.28 -12.52
N ALA A 225 -5.09 -3.46 -11.78
CA ALA A 225 -5.16 -3.18 -10.35
C ALA A 225 -5.40 -4.49 -9.57
N GLY A 226 -4.71 -4.64 -8.44
CA GLY A 226 -4.84 -5.83 -7.59
C GLY A 226 -4.74 -5.52 -6.10
N LEU A 227 -5.37 -6.34 -5.28
CA LEU A 227 -5.14 -6.43 -3.84
C LEU A 227 -4.91 -7.88 -3.40
N SER A 228 -4.24 -8.07 -2.26
CA SER A 228 -3.94 -9.39 -1.68
C SER A 228 -3.42 -10.40 -2.73
N GLY A 229 -3.98 -11.60 -2.83
CA GLY A 229 -3.51 -12.67 -3.73
C GLY A 229 -3.27 -12.28 -5.20
N SER A 230 -4.08 -11.39 -5.79
CA SER A 230 -3.84 -10.92 -7.18
C SER A 230 -2.55 -10.11 -7.31
N THR A 231 -2.13 -9.41 -6.25
CA THR A 231 -0.85 -8.67 -6.23
C THR A 231 0.36 -9.60 -6.33
N TRP A 232 0.25 -10.83 -5.84
CA TRP A 232 1.32 -11.83 -5.93
C TRP A 232 1.53 -12.29 -7.37
N TYR A 233 0.44 -12.49 -8.12
CA TYR A 233 0.52 -12.80 -9.54
C TYR A 233 1.10 -11.62 -10.33
N MET A 234 0.58 -10.41 -10.10
CA MET A 234 1.08 -9.19 -10.75
C MET A 234 2.58 -8.99 -10.47
N SER A 235 3.01 -9.17 -9.22
CA SER A 235 4.43 -9.09 -8.85
C SER A 235 5.27 -10.14 -9.58
N THR A 236 4.78 -11.37 -9.68
CA THR A 236 5.47 -12.47 -10.38
C THR A 236 5.62 -12.17 -11.87
N LEU A 237 4.55 -11.71 -12.52
CA LEU A 237 4.48 -11.40 -13.95
C LEU A 237 5.34 -10.18 -14.31
N TYR A 238 5.11 -9.04 -13.66
CA TYR A 238 5.82 -7.79 -13.97
C TYR A 238 7.30 -7.83 -13.57
N SER A 239 7.68 -8.67 -12.59
CA SER A 239 9.09 -8.88 -12.25
C SER A 239 9.81 -9.88 -13.17
N HIS A 240 9.09 -10.61 -14.01
CA HIS A 240 9.70 -11.62 -14.86
C HIS A 240 10.63 -10.96 -15.89
N PRO A 241 11.88 -11.43 -16.05
CA PRO A 241 12.86 -10.80 -16.95
C PRO A 241 12.33 -10.72 -18.39
N ASP A 242 11.73 -11.80 -18.86
CA ASP A 242 11.29 -11.93 -20.26
C ASP A 242 9.88 -11.36 -20.53
N PHE A 243 9.13 -10.89 -19.52
CA PHE A 243 7.83 -10.25 -19.76
C PHE A 243 8.05 -8.83 -20.34
N PRO A 244 7.30 -8.37 -21.36
CA PRO A 244 6.16 -9.01 -22.04
C PRO A 244 6.49 -9.80 -23.31
N GLU A 245 7.76 -10.10 -23.60
CA GLU A 245 8.12 -10.91 -24.77
C GLU A 245 7.65 -12.36 -24.60
N LYS A 246 7.86 -12.93 -23.42
CA LYS A 246 7.15 -14.13 -22.95
C LYS A 246 5.85 -13.74 -22.27
N GLY A 247 4.80 -14.48 -22.62
CA GLY A 247 3.46 -14.21 -22.11
C GLY A 247 3.18 -14.94 -20.79
N PRO A 248 1.93 -14.82 -20.31
CA PRO A 248 1.44 -15.62 -19.20
C PRO A 248 1.52 -17.13 -19.42
N GLU A 249 1.53 -17.63 -20.67
CA GLU A 249 1.60 -19.07 -20.92
C GLU A 249 2.84 -19.71 -20.27
N GLU A 250 4.03 -19.25 -20.60
CA GLU A 250 5.28 -19.80 -20.04
C GLU A 250 5.45 -19.46 -18.57
N ILE A 251 5.11 -18.23 -18.17
CA ILE A 251 5.28 -17.75 -16.80
C ILE A 251 4.35 -18.50 -15.84
N ASN A 252 3.13 -18.87 -16.28
CA ASN A 252 2.20 -19.64 -15.47
C ASN A 252 2.66 -21.10 -15.30
N GLU A 253 3.44 -21.66 -16.24
CA GLU A 253 4.06 -22.98 -16.03
C GLU A 253 5.12 -22.95 -14.92
N GLU A 254 5.91 -21.89 -14.83
CA GLU A 254 6.83 -21.67 -13.71
C GLU A 254 6.06 -21.51 -12.40
N LEU A 255 4.98 -20.72 -12.41
CA LEU A 255 4.11 -20.54 -11.27
C LEU A 255 3.54 -21.88 -10.77
N MET A 256 3.02 -22.72 -11.67
CA MET A 256 2.49 -24.04 -11.35
C MET A 256 3.54 -24.92 -10.64
N LYS A 257 4.77 -24.95 -11.15
CA LYS A 257 5.87 -25.71 -10.54
C LYS A 257 6.19 -25.19 -9.15
N ASN A 258 6.25 -23.87 -8.98
CA ASN A 258 6.57 -23.21 -7.72
C ASN A 258 5.54 -23.50 -6.61
N VAL A 259 4.23 -23.49 -6.93
CA VAL A 259 3.16 -23.69 -5.93
C VAL A 259 2.78 -25.15 -5.69
N SER A 260 3.35 -26.09 -6.46
CA SER A 260 3.13 -27.54 -6.30
C SER A 260 3.67 -28.10 -4.99
N TYR A 261 4.70 -27.45 -4.44
CA TYR A 261 5.30 -27.76 -3.15
C TYR A 261 4.67 -26.91 -2.06
N ASN A 262 4.51 -27.48 -0.86
CA ASN A 262 4.02 -26.72 0.29
C ASN A 262 5.03 -25.64 0.68
N PRO A 263 4.68 -24.34 0.61
CA PRO A 263 5.58 -23.25 0.97
C PRO A 263 6.11 -23.34 2.40
N LEU A 264 5.31 -23.88 3.33
CA LEU A 264 5.71 -24.02 4.73
C LEU A 264 6.95 -24.92 4.92
N LEU A 265 7.22 -25.83 3.96
CA LEU A 265 8.43 -26.66 3.96
C LEU A 265 9.69 -25.85 3.63
N LEU A 266 9.56 -24.63 3.09
CA LEU A 266 10.69 -23.71 2.91
C LEU A 266 11.16 -23.11 4.22
N LEU A 267 10.39 -23.18 5.31
CA LEU A 267 10.76 -22.67 6.63
C LEU A 267 11.72 -23.63 7.36
N THR A 268 12.81 -24.02 6.71
CA THR A 268 13.89 -24.82 7.32
C THR A 268 14.72 -23.94 8.25
N PRO A 269 15.39 -24.52 9.29
CA PRO A 269 16.22 -23.74 10.22
C PRO A 269 17.28 -22.88 9.53
N GLN A 270 17.88 -23.39 8.46
CA GLN A 270 18.91 -22.67 7.71
C GLN A 270 18.33 -21.46 6.97
N LYS A 271 17.15 -21.60 6.37
CA LYS A 271 16.48 -20.51 5.65
C LYS A 271 15.93 -19.47 6.61
N VAL A 272 15.28 -19.89 7.70
CA VAL A 272 14.81 -18.98 8.75
C VAL A 272 15.96 -18.20 9.36
N LYS A 273 17.12 -18.83 9.61
CA LYS A 273 18.32 -18.11 10.06
C LYS A 273 18.75 -17.01 9.09
N ARG A 274 18.75 -17.29 7.77
CA ARG A 274 19.07 -16.28 6.73
C ARG A 274 18.04 -15.16 6.70
N TYR A 275 16.76 -15.47 6.87
CA TYR A 275 15.70 -14.46 6.96
C TYR A 275 15.97 -13.54 8.14
N VAL A 276 16.18 -14.13 9.33
CA VAL A 276 16.49 -13.39 10.56
C VAL A 276 17.72 -12.51 10.36
N GLU A 277 18.83 -13.01 9.80
CA GLU A 277 20.04 -12.22 9.49
C GLU A 277 19.75 -11.02 8.57
N SER A 278 18.97 -11.22 7.51
CA SER A 278 18.55 -10.14 6.59
C SER A 278 17.67 -9.10 7.30
N LEU A 279 16.75 -9.55 8.16
CA LEU A 279 15.89 -8.69 8.96
C LEU A 279 16.66 -7.93 10.04
N TRP A 280 17.73 -8.51 10.60
CA TRP A 280 18.64 -7.80 11.51
C TRP A 280 19.35 -6.66 10.80
N LYS A 281 19.69 -6.78 9.51
CA LYS A 281 20.22 -5.63 8.72
C LYS A 281 19.19 -4.50 8.66
N LYS A 282 17.91 -4.82 8.40
CA LYS A 282 16.81 -3.84 8.38
C LYS A 282 16.60 -3.20 9.75
N LYS A 283 16.50 -4.00 10.83
CA LYS A 283 16.34 -3.54 12.23
C LYS A 283 17.50 -2.64 12.66
N ARG A 284 18.76 -3.06 12.45
CA ARG A 284 19.96 -2.26 12.79
C ARG A 284 20.08 -0.96 12.02
N SER A 285 19.45 -0.85 10.84
CA SER A 285 19.39 0.44 10.13
C SER A 285 18.40 1.42 10.79
N GLY A 286 17.49 0.90 11.62
CA GLY A 286 16.44 1.64 12.32
C GLY A 286 15.08 1.57 11.64
N GLN A 287 14.85 0.61 10.74
CA GLN A 287 13.52 0.32 10.20
C GLN A 287 12.81 -0.74 11.07
N PRO A 288 11.49 -0.58 11.31
CA PRO A 288 10.72 -1.60 12.03
C PRO A 288 10.69 -2.92 11.25
N VAL A 289 10.69 -4.02 11.99
CA VAL A 289 10.53 -5.39 11.46
C VAL A 289 9.34 -6.02 12.16
N THR A 290 8.52 -6.71 11.38
CA THR A 290 7.26 -7.34 11.81
C THR A 290 7.16 -8.74 11.23
N PHE A 291 6.17 -9.53 11.65
CA PHE A 291 5.96 -10.86 11.05
C PHE A 291 5.68 -10.80 9.55
N THR A 292 5.10 -9.69 9.08
CA THR A 292 4.87 -9.42 7.66
C THR A 292 6.16 -9.49 6.83
N ASP A 293 7.32 -9.12 7.39
CA ASP A 293 8.59 -9.22 6.70
C ASP A 293 9.00 -10.69 6.46
N ILE A 294 8.80 -11.56 7.46
CA ILE A 294 9.06 -13.01 7.37
C ILE A 294 8.11 -13.65 6.36
N PHE A 295 6.82 -13.32 6.47
CA PHE A 295 5.81 -13.80 5.52
C PHE A 295 6.11 -13.35 4.09
N GLY A 296 6.53 -12.09 3.91
CA GLY A 296 6.98 -11.56 2.64
C GLY A 296 8.17 -12.33 2.06
N MET A 297 9.18 -12.67 2.87
CA MET A 297 10.29 -13.53 2.43
C MET A 297 9.85 -14.92 2.00
N LEU A 298 8.92 -15.54 2.74
CA LEU A 298 8.35 -16.85 2.40
C LEU A 298 7.61 -16.84 1.06
N ILE A 299 6.76 -15.83 0.85
CA ILE A 299 6.04 -15.64 -0.42
C ILE A 299 7.03 -15.34 -1.56
N GLY A 300 8.02 -14.48 -1.31
CA GLY A 300 9.08 -14.18 -2.27
C GLY A 300 9.86 -15.42 -2.70
N GLU A 301 10.27 -16.25 -1.74
CA GLU A 301 11.01 -17.48 -2.04
C GLU A 301 10.15 -18.55 -2.71
N THR A 302 8.84 -18.51 -2.50
CA THR A 302 7.93 -19.40 -3.24
C THR A 302 7.81 -18.93 -4.70
N LEU A 303 7.57 -17.64 -4.94
CA LEU A 303 7.11 -17.16 -6.25
C LEU A 303 8.23 -16.58 -7.13
N ILE A 304 9.23 -15.94 -6.53
CA ILE A 304 10.27 -15.15 -7.21
C ILE A 304 11.68 -15.42 -6.62
N HIS A 305 11.96 -16.66 -6.18
CA HIS A 305 13.24 -17.04 -5.53
C HIS A 305 14.50 -16.67 -6.33
N ASN A 306 14.44 -16.66 -7.65
CA ASN A 306 15.56 -16.31 -8.52
C ASN A 306 15.80 -14.79 -8.63
N ARG A 307 14.92 -13.95 -8.06
CA ARG A 307 14.94 -12.49 -8.18
C ARG A 307 14.44 -11.77 -6.92
N MET A 308 14.81 -12.28 -5.74
CA MET A 308 14.39 -11.74 -4.43
C MET A 308 14.72 -10.26 -4.20
N ASN A 309 15.75 -9.71 -4.85
CA ASN A 309 16.17 -8.31 -4.66
C ASN A 309 15.41 -7.32 -5.57
N ILE A 310 14.46 -7.79 -6.37
CA ILE A 310 13.68 -6.91 -7.24
C ILE A 310 12.82 -5.95 -6.39
N THR A 311 12.59 -4.74 -6.87
CA THR A 311 11.88 -3.68 -6.13
C THR A 311 10.68 -3.16 -6.91
N LEU A 312 9.81 -2.36 -6.29
CA LEU A 312 8.68 -1.75 -7.00
C LEU A 312 9.18 -0.79 -8.10
N SER A 313 10.24 -0.03 -7.84
CA SER A 313 10.86 0.86 -8.83
C SER A 313 11.37 0.12 -10.07
N SER A 314 11.91 -1.10 -9.92
CA SER A 314 12.41 -1.86 -11.07
C SER A 314 11.31 -2.26 -12.06
N LEU A 315 10.04 -2.34 -11.62
CA LEU A 315 8.90 -2.60 -12.51
C LEU A 315 8.68 -1.47 -13.54
N LYS A 316 9.30 -0.29 -13.35
CA LYS A 316 9.34 0.78 -14.37
C LYS A 316 9.85 0.28 -15.71
N GLU A 317 10.75 -0.71 -15.74
CA GLU A 317 11.25 -1.31 -16.98
C GLU A 317 10.13 -1.85 -17.87
N LYS A 318 9.04 -2.35 -17.28
CA LYS A 318 7.91 -2.95 -18.01
C LYS A 318 6.86 -1.94 -18.48
N VAL A 319 6.92 -0.70 -18.02
CA VAL A 319 5.88 0.32 -18.30
C VAL A 319 6.45 1.62 -18.87
N ASN A 320 7.78 1.82 -18.79
CA ASN A 320 8.43 3.04 -19.23
C ASN A 320 8.31 3.28 -20.72
N THR A 321 8.07 2.28 -21.58
CA THR A 321 7.77 2.48 -23.01
C THR A 321 6.28 2.30 -23.32
N ALA A 322 5.44 2.25 -22.27
CA ALA A 322 4.00 2.03 -22.34
C ALA A 322 3.60 0.71 -23.03
N GLN A 323 4.49 -0.28 -23.00
CA GLN A 323 4.29 -1.60 -23.57
C GLN A 323 3.29 -2.45 -22.76
N CYS A 324 3.33 -2.40 -21.43
CA CYS A 324 2.35 -3.05 -20.56
C CYS A 324 1.37 -2.05 -19.92
N PRO A 325 0.18 -2.49 -19.48
CA PRO A 325 -0.66 -1.68 -18.58
C PRO A 325 0.12 -1.25 -17.33
N LEU A 326 -0.27 -0.15 -16.69
CA LEU A 326 0.36 0.26 -15.45
C LEU A 326 -0.16 -0.63 -14.30
N PRO A 327 0.73 -1.37 -13.59
CA PRO A 327 0.30 -2.15 -12.45
C PRO A 327 0.07 -1.22 -11.24
N LEU A 328 -1.08 -1.39 -10.60
CA LEU A 328 -1.49 -0.67 -9.40
C LEU A 328 -1.77 -1.68 -8.28
N PHE A 329 -1.19 -1.45 -7.12
CA PHE A 329 -1.35 -2.28 -5.93
C PHE A 329 -1.87 -1.43 -4.78
N THR A 330 -2.40 -2.06 -3.73
CA THR A 330 -2.95 -1.34 -2.59
C THR A 330 -2.73 -2.06 -1.27
N CYS A 331 -2.61 -1.26 -0.21
CA CYS A 331 -2.81 -1.68 1.17
C CYS A 331 -3.70 -0.65 1.89
N LEU A 332 -4.06 -0.93 3.13
CA LEU A 332 -4.73 0.01 4.02
C LEU A 332 -3.76 0.54 5.04
N HIS A 333 -3.89 1.82 5.36
CA HIS A 333 -3.40 2.37 6.60
C HIS A 333 -4.51 2.36 7.66
N VAL A 334 -4.30 1.58 8.73
CA VAL A 334 -5.26 1.48 9.85
C VAL A 334 -4.90 2.52 10.91
N LYS A 335 -5.90 3.34 11.27
CA LYS A 335 -5.80 4.31 12.36
C LYS A 335 -6.11 3.62 13.70
N PRO A 336 -5.38 3.92 14.78
CA PRO A 336 -5.60 3.29 16.10
C PRO A 336 -6.96 3.67 16.72
N ASP A 337 -7.44 4.89 16.49
CA ASP A 337 -8.65 5.41 17.13
C ASP A 337 -9.95 5.08 16.38
N VAL A 338 -9.85 4.49 15.19
CA VAL A 338 -11.01 4.19 14.34
C VAL A 338 -11.46 2.75 14.54
N SER A 339 -12.69 2.55 15.01
CA SER A 339 -13.19 1.22 15.37
C SER A 339 -13.52 0.34 14.16
N GLU A 340 -13.80 0.93 12.99
CA GLU A 340 -14.22 0.22 11.79
C GLU A 340 -13.21 0.31 10.64
N LEU A 341 -12.81 -0.84 10.09
CA LEU A 341 -11.83 -0.93 8.99
C LEU A 341 -12.36 -0.33 7.68
N MET A 342 -13.68 -0.13 7.55
CA MET A 342 -14.29 0.55 6.41
C MET A 342 -13.81 2.01 6.25
N PHE A 343 -13.32 2.61 7.33
CA PHE A 343 -12.82 3.98 7.39
C PHE A 343 -11.29 4.08 7.32
N ALA A 344 -10.59 2.97 7.11
CA ALA A 344 -9.15 2.97 6.90
C ALA A 344 -8.78 3.71 5.60
N ASP A 345 -7.62 4.36 5.60
CA ASP A 345 -7.15 5.12 4.44
C ASP A 345 -6.43 4.20 3.45
N TRP A 346 -6.84 4.24 2.19
CA TRP A 346 -6.23 3.42 1.12
C TRP A 346 -4.90 4.03 0.67
N VAL A 347 -3.86 3.19 0.60
CA VAL A 347 -2.54 3.54 0.09
C VAL A 347 -2.35 2.88 -1.27
N GLU A 348 -2.13 3.69 -2.30
CA GLU A 348 -1.87 3.20 -3.65
C GLU A 348 -0.37 3.06 -3.93
N PHE A 349 -0.02 2.04 -4.70
CA PHE A 349 1.34 1.71 -5.09
C PHE A 349 1.39 1.55 -6.60
N SER A 350 2.33 2.22 -7.24
CA SER A 350 2.67 2.02 -8.65
C SER A 350 4.19 2.00 -8.80
N PRO A 351 4.72 1.55 -9.95
CA PRO A 351 6.14 1.70 -10.22
C PRO A 351 6.61 3.17 -10.16
N TYR A 352 5.73 4.16 -10.27
CA TYR A 352 6.11 5.59 -10.31
C TYR A 352 6.04 6.29 -8.95
N GLU A 353 4.99 6.06 -8.18
CA GLU A 353 4.77 6.69 -6.87
C GLU A 353 3.95 5.78 -5.93
N ILE A 354 4.09 6.03 -4.63
CA ILE A 354 3.29 5.46 -3.54
C ILE A 354 2.67 6.61 -2.76
N GLY A 355 1.41 6.49 -2.34
CA GLY A 355 0.79 7.54 -1.53
C GLY A 355 -0.67 7.33 -1.19
N MET A 356 -1.26 8.34 -0.54
CA MET A 356 -2.67 8.38 -0.16
C MET A 356 -3.39 9.43 -1.01
N ALA A 357 -4.16 8.97 -1.99
CA ALA A 357 -4.89 9.84 -2.92
C ALA A 357 -5.86 10.79 -2.21
N LYS A 358 -6.47 10.34 -1.10
CA LYS A 358 -7.37 11.14 -0.26
C LYS A 358 -6.73 12.44 0.22
N TYR A 359 -5.43 12.42 0.51
CA TYR A 359 -4.67 13.58 0.99
C TYR A 359 -3.78 14.19 -0.10
N GLY A 360 -3.87 13.69 -1.34
CA GLY A 360 -3.00 14.13 -2.44
C GLY A 360 -1.51 14.02 -2.11
N THR A 361 -1.09 13.09 -1.24
CA THR A 361 0.28 13.02 -0.76
C THR A 361 0.97 11.76 -1.25
N PHE A 362 2.06 11.95 -1.99
CA PHE A 362 2.78 10.89 -2.71
C PHE A 362 4.28 11.01 -2.54
N MET A 363 4.99 9.91 -2.80
CA MET A 363 6.45 9.85 -2.85
C MET A 363 6.91 8.82 -3.87
N ALA A 364 8.18 8.90 -4.26
CA ALA A 364 8.80 7.85 -5.07
C ALA A 364 8.86 6.51 -4.30
N PRO A 365 8.78 5.34 -4.97
CA PRO A 365 8.75 4.05 -4.30
C PRO A 365 9.97 3.76 -3.42
N ASP A 366 11.14 4.25 -3.80
CA ASP A 366 12.40 4.11 -3.06
C ASP A 366 12.43 4.89 -1.73
N LEU A 367 11.46 5.77 -1.50
CA LEU A 367 11.30 6.51 -0.25
C LEU A 367 10.35 5.81 0.72
N PHE A 368 9.52 4.85 0.29
CA PHE A 368 8.57 4.17 1.18
C PHE A 368 9.30 3.34 2.23
N GLY A 369 9.11 3.72 3.50
CA GLY A 369 9.81 3.17 4.66
C GLY A 369 11.00 4.01 5.14
N SER A 370 11.33 5.12 4.47
CA SER A 370 12.26 6.16 4.96
C SER A 370 11.65 6.99 6.10
N LYS A 371 12.49 7.61 6.94
CA LYS A 371 12.01 8.55 7.96
C LYS A 371 11.75 9.91 7.30
N PHE A 372 10.60 10.49 7.58
CA PHE A 372 10.22 11.82 7.12
C PHE A 372 9.99 12.78 8.29
N PHE A 373 10.10 14.07 8.03
CA PHE A 373 9.60 15.13 8.87
C PHE A 373 9.17 16.32 8.01
N MET A 374 7.95 16.82 8.20
CA MET A 374 7.40 17.95 7.44
C MET A 374 7.55 17.79 5.92
N GLY A 375 7.35 16.57 5.41
CA GLY A 375 7.47 16.25 3.98
C GLY A 375 8.90 16.15 3.44
N LYS A 376 9.92 16.21 4.30
CA LYS A 376 11.33 15.98 3.96
C LYS A 376 11.85 14.66 4.49
N VAL A 377 12.67 13.98 3.71
CA VAL A 377 13.36 12.76 4.14
C VAL A 377 14.49 13.15 5.09
N VAL A 378 14.40 12.70 6.35
CA VAL A 378 15.46 12.92 7.36
C VAL A 378 16.46 11.76 7.39
N LYS A 379 16.00 10.56 7.05
CA LYS A 379 16.86 9.36 6.90
C LYS A 379 16.32 8.47 5.79
N LYS A 380 17.09 8.40 4.69
CA LYS A 380 16.80 7.53 3.55
C LYS A 380 17.34 6.12 3.81
N TYR A 381 16.54 5.10 3.52
CA TYR A 381 16.95 3.70 3.53
C TYR A 381 17.06 3.14 2.11
N GLU A 382 17.59 1.92 2.02
CA GLU A 382 17.49 1.11 0.81
C GLU A 382 16.00 0.84 0.51
N GLU A 383 15.61 0.85 -0.78
CA GLU A 383 14.23 0.54 -1.16
C GLU A 383 13.86 -0.86 -0.67
N ASN A 384 12.68 -0.98 -0.08
CA ASN A 384 12.20 -2.28 0.37
C ASN A 384 12.07 -3.24 -0.84
N PRO A 385 12.54 -4.49 -0.72
CA PRO A 385 12.32 -5.50 -1.76
C PRO A 385 10.84 -5.70 -2.06
N LEU A 386 10.50 -6.08 -3.29
CA LEU A 386 9.12 -6.31 -3.73
C LEU A 386 8.42 -7.35 -2.87
N HIS A 387 9.13 -8.37 -2.40
CA HIS A 387 8.56 -9.40 -1.53
C HIS A 387 8.12 -8.87 -0.15
N PHE A 388 8.71 -7.78 0.35
CA PHE A 388 8.19 -7.09 1.54
C PHE A 388 6.82 -6.48 1.24
N LEU A 389 6.68 -5.80 0.11
CA LEU A 389 5.39 -5.24 -0.31
C LEU A 389 4.35 -6.34 -0.59
N MET A 390 4.74 -7.47 -1.18
CA MET A 390 3.87 -8.65 -1.33
C MET A 390 3.39 -9.18 0.02
N GLY A 391 4.24 -9.14 1.05
CA GLY A 391 3.88 -9.45 2.42
C GLY A 391 2.86 -8.45 2.98
N VAL A 392 3.07 -7.15 2.79
CA VAL A 392 2.14 -6.08 3.23
C VAL A 392 0.79 -6.19 2.54
N TRP A 393 0.78 -6.35 1.22
CA TRP A 393 -0.44 -6.49 0.43
C TRP A 393 -1.24 -7.74 0.80
N GLY A 394 -0.58 -8.79 1.31
CA GLY A 394 -1.19 -10.04 1.78
C GLY A 394 -1.13 -10.24 3.30
N SER A 395 -1.05 -9.18 4.10
CA SER A 395 -0.80 -9.29 5.54
C SER A 395 -1.95 -9.91 6.35
N ALA A 396 -3.14 -10.16 5.76
CA ALA A 396 -4.19 -10.94 6.43
C ALA A 396 -3.65 -12.31 6.87
N PHE A 397 -2.79 -12.92 6.05
CA PHE A 397 -2.12 -14.18 6.35
C PHE A 397 -1.02 -14.07 7.41
N SER A 398 -0.37 -12.90 7.54
CA SER A 398 0.60 -12.68 8.62
C SER A 398 -0.12 -12.53 9.96
N ILE A 399 -1.22 -11.79 10.01
CA ILE A 399 -2.05 -11.61 11.21
C ILE A 399 -2.62 -12.95 11.69
N LEU A 400 -3.14 -13.76 10.77
CA LEU A 400 -3.76 -15.06 11.03
C LEU A 400 -2.82 -16.26 10.82
N PHE A 401 -1.50 -16.05 10.88
CA PHE A 401 -0.51 -17.08 10.55
C PHE A 401 -0.62 -18.35 11.41
N ASN A 402 -1.04 -18.24 12.68
CA ASN A 402 -1.26 -19.41 13.54
C ASN A 402 -2.31 -20.38 12.96
N ARG A 403 -3.32 -19.85 12.28
CA ARG A 403 -4.33 -20.66 11.57
C ARG A 403 -3.78 -21.27 10.29
N VAL A 404 -2.94 -20.54 9.55
CA VAL A 404 -2.22 -21.08 8.37
C VAL A 404 -1.38 -22.31 8.75
N LEU A 405 -0.83 -22.34 9.97
CA LEU A 405 -0.08 -23.49 10.51
C LEU A 405 -0.96 -24.59 11.15
N GLY A 406 -2.28 -24.42 11.21
CA GLY A 406 -3.18 -25.38 11.86
C GLY A 406 -3.07 -25.44 13.38
N VAL A 407 -2.58 -24.38 14.02
CA VAL A 407 -2.49 -24.25 15.49
C VAL A 407 -3.76 -23.55 15.98
N SER A 408 -4.85 -24.31 16.19
CA SER A 408 -6.04 -23.80 16.89
C SER A 408 -6.25 -24.51 18.21
N SER A 409 -6.75 -23.75 19.20
CA SER A 409 -7.39 -24.31 20.38
C SER A 409 -8.57 -25.21 19.97
N SER A 410 -8.87 -26.19 20.81
CA SER A 410 -9.75 -27.35 20.60
C SER A 410 -11.24 -27.03 20.32
N GLN A 411 -11.62 -25.78 20.02
CA GLN A 411 -13.00 -25.38 19.76
C GLN A 411 -13.33 -25.01 18.29
N ASN A 412 -12.36 -24.63 17.44
CA ASN A 412 -12.65 -24.17 16.06
C ASN A 412 -11.78 -24.87 15.00
N LYS A 413 -11.91 -26.19 14.84
CA LYS A 413 -11.45 -26.88 13.63
C LYS A 413 -12.56 -26.79 12.58
N GLY A 414 -12.63 -25.70 11.82
CA GLY A 414 -13.61 -25.57 10.73
C GLY A 414 -13.94 -24.16 10.21
N SER A 415 -13.44 -23.07 10.82
CA SER A 415 -13.77 -21.72 10.37
C SER A 415 -13.02 -21.29 9.11
N THR A 416 -13.73 -20.61 8.19
CA THR A 416 -13.15 -20.01 6.99
C THR A 416 -12.28 -18.79 7.33
N MET A 417 -11.43 -18.33 6.40
CA MET A 417 -10.63 -17.11 6.63
C MET A 417 -11.56 -15.92 6.82
N GLU A 418 -12.62 -15.88 6.02
CA GLU A 418 -13.61 -14.83 5.96
C GLU A 418 -14.38 -14.71 7.29
N GLU A 419 -14.77 -15.82 7.92
CA GLU A 419 -15.37 -15.82 9.26
C GLU A 419 -14.43 -15.28 10.34
N GLU A 420 -13.14 -15.60 10.26
CA GLU A 420 -12.15 -15.07 11.21
C GLU A 420 -11.91 -13.57 10.98
N LEU A 421 -11.88 -13.13 9.71
CA LEU A 421 -11.74 -11.73 9.33
C LEU A 421 -12.92 -10.87 9.80
N GLU A 422 -14.14 -11.37 9.74
CA GLU A 422 -15.34 -10.68 10.27
C GLU A 422 -15.26 -10.42 11.78
N ASN A 423 -14.48 -11.21 12.51
CA ASN A 423 -14.25 -11.03 13.95
C ASN A 423 -13.04 -10.12 14.29
N ILE A 424 -12.26 -9.68 13.29
CA ILE A 424 -11.14 -8.77 13.50
C ILE A 424 -11.65 -7.34 13.58
N THR A 425 -11.15 -6.60 14.58
CA THR A 425 -11.41 -5.17 14.76
C THR A 425 -10.10 -4.41 14.71
N ALA A 426 -10.14 -3.09 14.47
CA ALA A 426 -8.94 -2.27 14.45
C ALA A 426 -8.10 -2.41 15.73
N LYS A 427 -8.74 -2.45 16.90
CA LYS A 427 -8.08 -2.65 18.21
C LYS A 427 -7.30 -3.96 18.33
N HIS A 428 -7.61 -4.96 17.51
CA HIS A 428 -6.82 -6.19 17.45
C HIS A 428 -5.55 -6.03 16.61
N ILE A 429 -5.50 -5.07 15.69
CA ILE A 429 -4.40 -4.86 14.74
C ILE A 429 -3.46 -3.74 15.23
N VAL A 430 -3.98 -2.77 15.98
CA VAL A 430 -3.25 -1.59 16.46
C VAL A 430 -3.38 -1.49 17.98
N SER A 431 -2.28 -1.16 18.69
CA SER A 431 -2.32 -0.75 20.10
C SER A 431 -2.02 0.75 20.24
N ASN A 432 -2.43 1.35 21.36
CA ASN A 432 -2.26 2.78 21.66
C ASN A 432 -0.89 3.13 22.28
N ASP A 433 0.14 2.31 22.09
CA ASP A 433 1.44 2.53 22.71
C ASP A 433 2.18 3.70 22.06
N SER A 434 1.97 4.88 22.65
CA SER A 434 2.67 6.14 22.38
C SER A 434 4.14 6.15 22.88
N SER A 435 4.61 5.05 23.47
CA SER A 435 5.97 4.91 24.01
C SER A 435 6.93 4.27 23.00
N ASP A 436 6.97 4.77 21.76
CA ASP A 436 8.07 4.48 20.84
C ASP A 436 9.22 5.46 21.16
N SER A 437 9.92 5.24 22.28
CA SER A 437 11.19 5.92 22.54
C SER A 437 12.23 5.44 21.52
N ASP A 438 12.87 6.37 20.81
CA ASP A 438 13.96 6.07 19.85
C ASP A 438 15.26 5.61 20.55
N ASP A 439 15.18 5.21 21.82
CA ASP A 439 16.32 5.01 22.70
C ASP A 439 16.70 3.52 22.75
N GLU A 440 17.66 3.12 21.90
CA GLU A 440 18.24 1.76 21.86
C GLU A 440 19.20 1.47 23.04
N SER A 441 19.12 2.18 24.17
CA SER A 441 20.09 2.01 25.29
C SER A 441 19.49 1.71 26.67
N GLN A 442 18.20 1.39 26.80
CA GLN A 442 17.69 0.86 28.07
C GLN A 442 17.48 -0.65 28.03
N GLU A 443 18.30 -1.36 28.81
CA GLU A 443 18.07 -2.77 29.15
C GLU A 443 16.64 -2.95 29.69
N PRO A 444 15.90 -3.96 29.22
CA PRO A 444 14.52 -4.16 29.67
C PRO A 444 14.50 -4.61 31.13
N LYS A 445 13.92 -3.78 32.01
CA LYS A 445 13.48 -4.23 33.34
C LYS A 445 12.30 -5.18 33.15
N GLY A 446 12.56 -6.48 33.35
CA GLY A 446 11.53 -7.50 33.35
C GLY A 446 10.51 -7.28 34.46
N THR A 447 9.24 -7.21 34.09
CA THR A 447 8.14 -7.58 34.96
C THR A 447 7.47 -8.79 34.32
N GLU A 448 7.71 -9.96 34.91
CA GLU A 448 7.02 -11.20 34.57
C GLU A 448 5.53 -11.02 34.84
N ASN A 449 4.70 -11.06 33.80
CA ASN A 449 3.26 -11.27 33.92
C ASN A 449 3.01 -12.78 33.96
N GLU A 450 2.50 -13.28 35.09
CA GLU A 450 2.27 -14.70 35.38
C GLU A 450 1.10 -15.36 34.59
N ASP A 451 0.53 -14.69 33.58
CA ASP A 451 -0.65 -15.20 32.86
C ASP A 451 -0.32 -16.00 31.57
N ALA A 452 0.95 -16.27 31.28
CA ALA A 452 1.38 -16.92 30.03
C ALA A 452 1.50 -18.47 30.08
N GLU A 453 1.21 -19.13 31.21
CA GLU A 453 1.58 -20.55 31.40
C GLU A 453 0.46 -21.60 31.22
N ARG A 454 -0.72 -21.25 30.70
CA ARG A 454 -1.78 -22.26 30.46
C ARG A 454 -2.22 -22.34 29.01
N ASP A 455 -1.32 -22.78 28.14
CA ASP A 455 -1.67 -23.44 26.87
C ASP A 455 -0.49 -24.30 26.37
N TYR A 456 0.03 -25.14 27.26
CA TYR A 456 1.14 -26.06 26.97
C TYR A 456 0.65 -27.51 27.01
N GLN A 457 0.06 -27.97 25.90
CA GLN A 457 0.19 -29.34 25.37
C GLN A 457 -0.77 -29.55 24.20
N ASN A 458 -0.25 -29.61 22.97
CA ASN A 458 -0.57 -30.66 21.99
C ASN A 458 0.30 -30.55 20.74
N ASP A 459 0.72 -31.71 20.25
CA ASP A 459 1.66 -31.91 19.14
C ASP A 459 1.03 -31.61 17.77
N ASN A 460 1.71 -30.78 16.99
CA ASN A 460 1.57 -30.75 15.53
C ASN A 460 2.89 -30.24 14.91
N GLN A 461 3.35 -30.86 13.82
CA GLN A 461 4.69 -30.60 13.23
C GLN A 461 4.88 -29.15 12.73
N ALA A 462 3.79 -28.49 12.33
CA ALA A 462 3.76 -27.07 11.92
C ALA A 462 3.88 -26.08 13.11
N SER A 463 3.53 -26.52 14.32
CA SER A 463 3.69 -25.74 15.57
C SER A 463 5.17 -25.53 15.91
N TRP A 464 6.03 -26.49 15.55
CA TRP A 464 7.47 -26.36 15.75
C TRP A 464 8.09 -25.22 14.93
N VAL A 465 7.61 -24.98 13.70
CA VAL A 465 8.13 -23.91 12.85
C VAL A 465 7.83 -22.54 13.46
N HIS A 466 6.62 -22.34 13.97
CA HIS A 466 6.27 -21.12 14.70
C HIS A 466 7.16 -20.93 15.93
N ARG A 467 7.28 -21.97 16.77
CA ARG A 467 8.14 -21.95 17.96
C ARG A 467 9.61 -21.68 17.61
N MET A 468 10.10 -22.23 16.50
CA MET A 468 11.46 -22.01 16.03
C MET A 468 11.67 -20.56 15.56
N ILE A 469 10.74 -19.99 14.79
CA ILE A 469 10.81 -18.58 14.38
C ILE A 469 10.81 -17.68 15.61
N MET A 470 9.93 -17.95 16.58
CA MET A 470 9.86 -17.19 17.84
C MET A 470 11.09 -17.38 18.71
N ALA A 471 11.68 -18.58 18.76
CA ALA A 471 12.89 -18.84 19.54
C ALA A 471 14.15 -18.20 18.93
N LEU A 472 14.20 -18.04 17.60
CA LEU A 472 15.31 -17.39 16.89
C LEU A 472 15.25 -15.86 16.96
N MET A 473 14.08 -15.29 17.28
CA MET A 473 13.91 -13.86 17.44
C MET A 473 13.82 -13.53 18.93
N SER A 474 14.79 -12.76 19.44
CA SER A 474 14.96 -12.44 20.86
C SER A 474 13.79 -11.70 21.52
N ASP A 475 12.85 -11.15 20.73
CA ASP A 475 11.65 -10.42 21.18
C ASP A 475 10.37 -11.23 20.95
N SER A 476 10.17 -12.31 21.72
CA SER A 476 8.97 -13.16 21.62
C SER A 476 7.66 -12.37 21.86
N ALA A 477 7.70 -11.30 22.67
CA ALA A 477 6.54 -10.45 22.95
C ALA A 477 6.05 -9.66 21.72
N LEU A 478 6.94 -9.17 20.86
CA LEU A 478 6.57 -8.37 19.68
C LEU A 478 5.82 -9.21 18.64
N PHE A 479 6.25 -10.44 18.37
CA PHE A 479 5.65 -11.27 17.31
C PHE A 479 4.44 -12.10 17.76
N ASN A 480 4.17 -12.14 19.06
CA ASN A 480 3.04 -12.86 19.63
C ASN A 480 1.72 -12.08 19.51
N THR A 481 1.77 -10.75 19.45
CA THR A 481 0.57 -9.92 19.27
C THR A 481 0.18 -9.84 17.80
N ARG A 482 -1.13 -9.64 17.53
CA ARG A 482 -1.62 -9.33 16.18
C ARG A 482 -1.02 -8.02 15.64
N GLU A 483 -0.69 -7.07 16.52
CA GLU A 483 -0.01 -5.83 16.18
C GLU A 483 1.38 -6.08 15.56
N GLY A 484 2.25 -6.84 16.21
CA GLY A 484 3.57 -7.13 15.63
C GLY A 484 3.54 -8.10 14.46
N ARG A 485 2.34 -8.60 14.09
CA ARG A 485 2.11 -9.34 12.86
C ARG A 485 1.55 -8.49 11.71
N ALA A 486 1.06 -7.28 11.99
CA ALA A 486 0.71 -6.31 10.96
C ALA A 486 1.97 -5.61 10.43
N GLY A 487 1.94 -5.16 9.18
CA GLY A 487 3.06 -4.42 8.61
C GLY A 487 3.20 -3.05 9.30
N LYS A 488 4.44 -2.65 9.62
CA LYS A 488 4.74 -1.34 10.21
C LYS A 488 5.81 -0.64 9.38
N VAL A 489 5.62 0.65 9.11
CA VAL A 489 6.60 1.50 8.40
C VAL A 489 6.70 2.85 9.07
N HIS A 490 7.80 3.58 8.84
CA HIS A 490 7.92 4.98 9.30
C HIS A 490 6.82 5.83 8.65
N ASN A 491 6.23 6.74 9.44
CA ASN A 491 5.15 7.60 8.98
C ASN A 491 5.70 8.68 8.04
N PHE A 492 5.43 8.56 6.75
CA PHE A 492 5.86 9.57 5.79
C PHE A 492 5.14 10.92 5.97
N MET A 493 4.00 10.94 6.67
CA MET A 493 3.22 12.15 6.98
C MET A 493 3.68 12.86 8.26
N LEU A 494 4.73 12.37 8.94
CA LEU A 494 5.16 12.87 10.25
C LEU A 494 5.45 14.37 10.23
N GLY A 495 4.83 15.11 11.16
CA GLY A 495 5.02 16.55 11.33
C GLY A 495 4.32 17.42 10.27
N LEU A 496 3.52 16.84 9.38
CA LEU A 496 2.61 17.62 8.53
C LEU A 496 1.44 18.15 9.35
N ASN A 497 0.77 19.19 8.84
CA ASN A 497 -0.50 19.67 9.38
C ASN A 497 -1.60 19.44 8.35
N LEU A 498 -2.62 18.65 8.71
CA LEU A 498 -3.76 18.36 7.85
C LEU A 498 -4.94 19.25 8.25
N ASN A 499 -5.34 20.17 7.35
CA ASN A 499 -6.61 20.88 7.47
C ASN A 499 -7.75 20.01 6.91
N THR A 500 -9.00 20.34 7.26
CA THR A 500 -10.22 19.54 7.02
C THR A 500 -10.23 18.83 5.66
N SER A 501 -10.36 17.50 5.67
CA SER A 501 -10.27 16.68 4.47
C SER A 501 -11.47 16.94 3.54
N TYR A 502 -11.20 17.18 2.26
CA TYR A 502 -12.24 17.30 1.24
C TYR A 502 -12.56 15.91 0.67
N PRO A 503 -13.81 15.65 0.24
CA PRO A 503 -14.14 14.42 -0.47
C PRO A 503 -13.26 14.28 -1.73
N LEU A 504 -12.87 13.04 -2.06
CA LEU A 504 -12.00 12.67 -3.20
C LEU A 504 -12.45 13.28 -4.54
N SER A 505 -13.73 13.63 -4.67
CA SER A 505 -14.30 14.41 -5.77
C SER A 505 -14.76 15.81 -5.30
N PRO A 506 -13.91 16.85 -5.38
CA PRO A 506 -14.25 18.21 -4.94
C PRO A 506 -15.16 18.96 -5.94
N PHE A 507 -15.49 18.36 -7.10
CA PHE A 507 -16.18 19.03 -8.20
C PHE A 507 -17.66 18.69 -8.35
N ARG A 508 -18.19 17.75 -7.56
CA ARG A 508 -19.63 17.44 -7.50
C ARG A 508 -20.32 18.46 -6.59
N ASP A 509 -21.34 19.14 -7.12
CA ASP A 509 -22.04 20.19 -6.39
C ASP A 509 -22.69 19.65 -5.10
N PHE A 510 -22.68 20.45 -4.04
CA PHE A 510 -23.43 20.22 -2.79
C PHE A 510 -24.96 20.29 -2.98
N THR A 511 -25.46 20.42 -4.21
CA THR A 511 -26.86 20.76 -4.52
C THR A 511 -27.81 19.56 -4.63
N THR A 512 -27.37 18.30 -4.52
CA THR A 512 -28.28 17.14 -4.48
C THR A 512 -28.76 16.82 -3.06
N GLN A 513 -29.08 17.86 -2.27
CA GLN A 513 -29.84 17.71 -1.03
C GLN A 513 -31.37 17.82 -1.26
N GLU A 514 -31.80 18.11 -2.50
CA GLU A 514 -33.22 18.07 -2.85
C GLU A 514 -33.59 16.68 -3.40
N SER A 515 -34.41 15.98 -2.60
CA SER A 515 -35.09 14.70 -2.84
C SER A 515 -34.19 13.50 -3.14
N LEU A 516 -33.49 13.00 -2.12
CA LEU A 516 -33.47 11.54 -1.94
C LEU A 516 -34.85 11.19 -1.40
N ASP A 517 -35.67 10.51 -2.20
CA ASP A 517 -36.95 9.99 -1.73
C ASP A 517 -36.70 9.18 -0.45
N GLU A 518 -37.46 9.51 0.61
CA GLU A 518 -37.40 8.88 1.94
C GLU A 518 -37.74 7.37 1.92
N ASP A 519 -38.03 6.81 0.73
CA ASP A 519 -38.44 5.43 0.52
C ASP A 519 -37.30 4.44 0.19
N GLU A 520 -36.02 4.88 0.11
CA GLU A 520 -34.85 3.98 -0.03
C GLU A 520 -33.99 3.88 1.26
N LEU A 521 -34.55 4.22 2.42
CA LEU A 521 -33.97 3.91 3.72
C LEU A 521 -34.36 2.49 4.19
N ASP A 522 -34.19 1.49 3.32
CA ASP A 522 -34.40 0.09 3.70
C ASP A 522 -33.18 -0.45 4.47
N ALA A 523 -33.28 -0.28 5.78
CA ALA A 523 -32.99 -1.28 6.82
C ALA A 523 -31.70 -2.10 6.70
N ALA A 524 -30.56 -1.49 7.06
CA ALA A 524 -29.59 -1.96 8.06
C ALA A 524 -28.21 -1.35 7.79
N VAL A 525 -27.52 -0.93 8.86
CA VAL A 525 -26.08 -0.65 8.89
C VAL A 525 -25.62 0.74 8.42
N ALA A 526 -25.99 1.78 9.17
CA ALA A 526 -25.06 2.76 9.77
C ALA A 526 -25.84 3.89 10.46
N ASP A 527 -25.33 4.35 11.60
CA ASP A 527 -25.78 5.57 12.27
C ASP A 527 -25.41 6.80 11.41
N PRO A 528 -26.27 7.82 11.19
CA PRO A 528 -25.87 9.04 10.49
C PRO A 528 -24.58 9.69 11.05
N ASP A 529 -24.33 9.53 12.35
CA ASP A 529 -23.14 10.03 13.05
C ASP A 529 -21.85 9.25 12.67
N GLU A 530 -21.96 8.04 12.12
CA GLU A 530 -20.81 7.21 11.67
C GLU A 530 -20.10 7.79 10.44
N PHE A 531 -20.80 8.63 9.66
CA PHE A 531 -20.25 9.26 8.45
C PHE A 531 -19.33 10.45 8.73
N GLU A 532 -19.44 11.10 9.90
CA GLU A 532 -18.60 12.25 10.25
C GLU A 532 -17.12 11.84 10.45
N GLN A 533 -16.88 10.62 10.94
CA GLN A 533 -15.53 10.10 11.23
C GLN A 533 -14.70 9.80 9.97
N ILE A 534 -15.32 9.61 8.81
CA ILE A 534 -14.62 9.36 7.53
C ILE A 534 -13.68 10.53 7.16
N TYR A 535 -14.08 11.74 7.54
CA TYR A 535 -13.37 12.97 7.23
C TYR A 535 -12.38 13.40 8.32
N GLU A 536 -12.27 12.63 9.41
CA GLU A 536 -11.25 12.88 10.42
C GLU A 536 -9.86 12.78 9.79
N PRO A 537 -9.01 13.81 9.97
CA PRO A 537 -7.67 13.81 9.42
C PRO A 537 -6.86 12.65 10.02
N LEU A 538 -5.88 12.20 9.25
CA LEU A 538 -4.92 11.22 9.74
C LEU A 538 -4.12 11.78 10.93
N ASP A 539 -3.83 10.95 11.95
CA ASP A 539 -2.83 11.32 12.95
C ASP A 539 -1.43 11.36 12.33
N VAL A 540 -0.91 12.57 12.21
CA VAL A 540 0.39 12.92 11.66
C VAL A 540 1.48 13.03 12.73
N LYS A 541 1.14 12.78 14.01
CA LYS A 541 2.10 12.83 15.13
C LYS A 541 2.73 11.47 15.41
N SER A 542 2.05 10.36 15.11
CA SER A 542 2.64 9.04 15.25
C SER A 542 3.90 8.88 14.38
N LYS A 543 4.98 8.35 14.97
CA LYS A 543 6.26 8.11 14.28
C LYS A 543 6.17 7.01 13.21
N LYS A 544 5.23 6.08 13.37
CA LYS A 544 5.06 4.89 12.51
C LYS A 544 3.59 4.71 12.16
N ILE A 545 3.35 4.07 11.03
CA ILE A 545 2.00 3.71 10.57
C ILE A 545 1.88 2.20 10.37
N HIS A 546 0.69 1.69 10.63
CA HIS A 546 0.33 0.30 10.38
C HIS A 546 -0.24 0.18 8.95
N VAL A 547 0.33 -0.73 8.17
CA VAL A 547 -0.06 -1.02 6.79
C VAL A 547 -0.46 -2.48 6.67
N VAL A 548 -1.67 -2.73 6.16
CA VAL A 548 -2.27 -4.06 6.14
C VAL A 548 -3.00 -4.37 4.84
N ASP A 549 -3.30 -5.64 4.62
CA ASP A 549 -4.11 -6.13 3.50
C ASP A 549 -5.45 -5.39 3.38
N SER A 550 -5.77 -4.94 2.16
CA SER A 550 -7.02 -4.25 1.87
C SER A 550 -8.24 -5.16 1.85
N GLY A 551 -8.05 -6.47 1.73
CA GLY A 551 -9.11 -7.47 1.88
C GLY A 551 -9.75 -7.51 3.27
N LEU A 552 -9.18 -6.79 4.25
CA LEU A 552 -9.79 -6.57 5.56
C LEU A 552 -11.00 -5.61 5.53
N THR A 553 -11.15 -4.81 4.48
CA THR A 553 -12.28 -3.87 4.30
C THR A 553 -13.27 -4.42 3.27
N PHE A 554 -12.81 -4.60 2.03
CA PHE A 554 -13.53 -5.36 1.00
C PHE A 554 -12.54 -5.83 -0.06
N ASN A 555 -12.88 -6.93 -0.74
CA ASN A 555 -11.91 -7.71 -1.49
C ASN A 555 -11.67 -7.24 -2.93
N LEU A 556 -12.14 -6.04 -3.33
CA LEU A 556 -12.02 -5.49 -4.69
C LEU A 556 -11.27 -4.14 -4.71
N PRO A 557 -10.21 -3.94 -5.53
CA PRO A 557 -9.37 -2.73 -5.46
C PRO A 557 -9.95 -1.50 -6.19
N TYR A 558 -11.26 -1.26 -6.07
CA TYR A 558 -11.94 -0.10 -6.66
C TYR A 558 -11.34 1.27 -6.30
N PRO A 559 -10.87 1.51 -5.06
CA PRO A 559 -10.28 2.80 -4.70
C PRO A 559 -9.11 3.24 -5.58
N LEU A 560 -8.37 2.28 -6.16
CA LEU A 560 -7.30 2.57 -7.10
C LEU A 560 -7.84 3.18 -8.40
N ILE A 561 -8.89 2.60 -8.99
CA ILE A 561 -9.35 2.99 -10.33
C ILE A 561 -10.45 4.06 -10.31
N LEU A 562 -11.18 4.19 -9.20
CA LEU A 562 -12.16 5.26 -8.98
C LEU A 562 -11.49 6.60 -8.60
N ARG A 563 -10.15 6.64 -8.50
CA ARG A 563 -9.39 7.88 -8.41
C ARG A 563 -9.78 8.80 -9.59
N PRO A 564 -10.45 9.96 -9.36
CA PRO A 564 -11.07 10.72 -10.43
C PRO A 564 -10.10 11.14 -11.54
N GLN A 565 -8.83 11.37 -11.20
CA GLN A 565 -7.80 11.80 -12.15
C GLN A 565 -7.42 10.71 -13.16
N ARG A 566 -7.73 9.43 -12.88
CA ARG A 566 -7.56 8.33 -13.83
C ARG A 566 -8.67 8.32 -14.87
N GLY A 567 -9.90 8.72 -14.52
CA GLY A 567 -11.03 8.83 -15.46
C GLY A 567 -11.25 7.54 -16.23
N VAL A 568 -11.38 6.43 -15.51
CA VAL A 568 -11.62 5.09 -16.06
C VAL A 568 -13.04 5.02 -16.57
N ASP A 569 -13.21 4.57 -17.82
CA ASP A 569 -14.51 4.50 -18.50
C ASP A 569 -15.11 3.07 -18.41
N LEU A 570 -14.25 2.05 -18.50
CA LEU A 570 -14.64 0.63 -18.46
C LEU A 570 -13.78 -0.13 -17.45
N ILE A 571 -14.45 -0.83 -16.54
CA ILE A 571 -13.84 -1.64 -15.49
C ILE A 571 -14.17 -3.11 -15.76
N ILE A 572 -13.14 -3.94 -15.91
CA ILE A 572 -13.27 -5.40 -16.05
C ILE A 572 -12.76 -6.02 -14.75
N SER A 573 -13.68 -6.30 -13.83
CA SER A 573 -13.43 -6.83 -12.49
C SER A 573 -13.48 -8.35 -12.47
N PHE A 574 -12.52 -8.98 -11.81
CA PHE A 574 -12.46 -10.42 -11.57
C PHE A 574 -12.47 -10.70 -10.07
N ASP A 575 -13.54 -11.36 -9.62
CA ASP A 575 -13.78 -11.65 -8.21
C ASP A 575 -13.54 -13.14 -7.86
N PHE A 576 -12.55 -13.34 -6.99
CA PHE A 576 -12.11 -14.62 -6.43
C PHE A 576 -12.45 -14.74 -4.93
N SER A 577 -13.31 -13.88 -4.40
CA SER A 577 -13.76 -13.91 -3.01
C SER A 577 -14.38 -15.26 -2.67
N ALA A 578 -14.13 -15.73 -1.45
CA ALA A 578 -14.80 -16.93 -0.99
C ALA A 578 -16.31 -16.66 -0.84
N ARG A 579 -17.11 -17.67 -1.15
CA ARG A 579 -18.55 -17.63 -0.94
C ARG A 579 -18.96 -18.79 -0.01
N PRO A 580 -20.08 -18.67 0.71
CA PRO A 580 -20.58 -19.77 1.53
C PRO A 580 -20.83 -21.06 0.74
N SER A 581 -21.14 -20.94 -0.55
CA SER A 581 -21.38 -22.04 -1.48
C SER A 581 -21.15 -21.58 -2.93
N ASP A 582 -20.91 -22.51 -3.85
CA ASP A 582 -20.83 -22.23 -5.30
C ASP A 582 -22.09 -21.54 -5.82
N SER A 583 -23.26 -21.87 -5.23
CA SER A 583 -24.57 -21.32 -5.58
C SER A 583 -24.92 -20.00 -4.88
N SER A 584 -24.05 -19.49 -4.00
CA SER A 584 -24.31 -18.24 -3.27
C SER A 584 -24.20 -17.01 -4.17
N PRO A 585 -24.99 -15.94 -3.92
CA PRO A 585 -24.89 -14.68 -4.67
C PRO A 585 -23.48 -14.06 -4.59
N PRO A 586 -22.82 -13.76 -5.72
CA PRO A 586 -21.42 -13.33 -5.75
C PRO A 586 -21.25 -11.80 -5.69
N PHE A 587 -22.07 -11.08 -4.91
CA PHE A 587 -22.10 -9.61 -4.94
C PHE A 587 -21.70 -8.91 -3.63
N LYS A 588 -21.38 -9.66 -2.56
CA LYS A 588 -21.02 -9.08 -1.24
C LYS A 588 -19.95 -7.98 -1.38
N GLU A 589 -18.83 -8.30 -2.00
CA GLU A 589 -17.70 -7.38 -2.12
C GLU A 589 -17.96 -6.23 -3.10
N LEU A 590 -18.77 -6.48 -4.14
CA LEU A 590 -19.18 -5.45 -5.09
C LEU A 590 -20.11 -4.42 -4.45
N LEU A 591 -21.04 -4.87 -3.60
CA LEU A 591 -21.94 -3.99 -2.84
C LEU A 591 -21.18 -3.19 -1.78
N LEU A 592 -20.16 -3.77 -1.13
CA LEU A 592 -19.26 -3.03 -0.24
C LEU A 592 -18.47 -1.95 -0.98
N ALA A 593 -17.99 -2.25 -2.20
CA ALA A 593 -17.33 -1.25 -3.04
C ALA A 593 -18.29 -0.13 -3.50
N GLU A 594 -19.55 -0.46 -3.82
CA GLU A 594 -20.59 0.54 -4.12
C GLU A 594 -20.87 1.43 -2.90
N LYS A 595 -21.00 0.85 -1.70
CA LYS A 595 -21.16 1.59 -0.44
C LYS A 595 -19.97 2.54 -0.23
N TRP A 596 -18.74 2.05 -0.39
CA TRP A 596 -17.53 2.86 -0.28
C TRP A 596 -17.49 4.01 -1.30
N ALA A 597 -17.87 3.77 -2.55
CA ALA A 597 -17.91 4.79 -3.59
C ALA A 597 -18.94 5.88 -3.24
N LYS A 598 -20.14 5.50 -2.77
CA LYS A 598 -21.18 6.42 -2.32
C LYS A 598 -20.68 7.29 -1.15
N MET A 599 -20.07 6.68 -0.14
CA MET A 599 -19.48 7.40 1.01
C MET A 599 -18.43 8.43 0.58
N ASN A 600 -17.62 8.11 -0.42
CA ASN A 600 -16.56 8.99 -0.94
C ASN A 600 -17.03 9.91 -2.08
N LYS A 601 -18.34 9.96 -2.36
CA LYS A 601 -18.98 10.76 -3.41
C LYS A 601 -18.41 10.49 -4.82
N LEU A 602 -18.00 9.25 -5.07
CA LEU A 602 -17.44 8.81 -6.35
C LEU A 602 -18.52 8.21 -7.26
N PRO A 603 -18.45 8.40 -8.59
CA PRO A 603 -19.35 7.76 -9.54
C PRO A 603 -19.21 6.23 -9.50
N PHE A 604 -20.34 5.53 -9.42
CA PHE A 604 -20.42 4.07 -9.43
C PHE A 604 -21.80 3.65 -9.97
N PRO A 605 -21.89 2.66 -10.88
CA PRO A 605 -23.17 2.24 -11.43
C PRO A 605 -23.99 1.53 -10.35
N LYS A 606 -25.28 1.87 -10.23
CA LYS A 606 -26.17 1.25 -9.22
C LYS A 606 -26.24 -0.26 -9.45
N ILE A 607 -25.91 -1.04 -8.41
CA ILE A 607 -26.04 -2.49 -8.44
C ILE A 607 -27.49 -2.85 -8.13
N ASP A 608 -28.16 -3.53 -9.06
CA ASP A 608 -29.54 -3.98 -8.88
C ASP A 608 -29.57 -5.10 -7.82
N PRO A 609 -30.25 -4.90 -6.68
CA PRO A 609 -30.27 -5.90 -5.60
C PRO A 609 -30.92 -7.23 -6.03
N TYR A 610 -31.78 -7.21 -7.05
CA TYR A 610 -32.47 -8.39 -7.56
C TYR A 610 -31.78 -9.01 -8.79
N VAL A 611 -30.57 -8.56 -9.14
CA VAL A 611 -29.85 -9.08 -10.31
C VAL A 611 -29.62 -10.59 -10.21
N PHE A 612 -29.32 -11.10 -9.01
CA PHE A 612 -29.12 -12.54 -8.81
C PHE A 612 -30.42 -13.32 -8.96
N ASP A 613 -31.51 -12.83 -8.38
CA ASP A 613 -32.82 -13.50 -8.44
C ASP A 613 -33.36 -13.59 -9.88
N ARG A 614 -33.07 -12.58 -10.70
CA ARG A 614 -33.48 -12.54 -12.11
C ARG A 614 -32.58 -13.37 -13.02
N GLU A 615 -31.26 -13.24 -12.87
CA GLU A 615 -30.29 -13.77 -13.83
C GLU A 615 -29.73 -15.14 -13.44
N GLY A 616 -29.84 -15.53 -12.17
CA GLY A 616 -29.15 -16.67 -11.59
C GLY A 616 -27.63 -16.50 -11.59
N LEU A 617 -26.91 -17.59 -11.26
CA LEU A 617 -25.45 -17.61 -11.29
C LEU A 617 -24.92 -17.61 -12.75
N LYS A 618 -24.07 -16.62 -13.08
CA LYS A 618 -23.40 -16.47 -14.37
C LYS A 618 -21.88 -16.35 -14.23
N GLU A 619 -21.16 -16.50 -15.34
CA GLU A 619 -19.70 -16.31 -15.40
C GLU A 619 -19.30 -14.83 -15.27
N CYS A 620 -20.13 -13.92 -15.81
CA CYS A 620 -19.98 -12.49 -15.62
C CYS A 620 -21.32 -11.74 -15.71
N TYR A 621 -21.35 -10.51 -15.17
CA TYR A 621 -22.47 -9.58 -15.20
C TYR A 621 -22.01 -8.21 -15.69
N VAL A 622 -22.91 -7.42 -16.28
CA VAL A 622 -22.60 -6.07 -16.76
C VAL A 622 -23.49 -5.06 -16.06
N PHE A 623 -22.87 -4.07 -15.42
CA PHE A 623 -23.52 -2.96 -14.73
C PHE A 623 -23.19 -1.66 -15.46
N LYS A 624 -24.22 -1.00 -15.97
CA LYS A 624 -24.12 0.26 -16.74
C LYS A 624 -24.71 1.41 -15.93
N PRO A 625 -24.28 2.66 -16.16
CA PRO A 625 -24.97 3.83 -15.63
C PRO A 625 -26.42 3.87 -16.11
N LYS A 626 -27.35 4.21 -15.21
CA LYS A 626 -28.81 4.19 -15.48
C LYS A 626 -29.22 5.34 -16.39
N ASN A 627 -28.68 6.52 -16.15
CA ASN A 627 -28.93 7.70 -16.96
C ASN A 627 -27.60 8.38 -17.31
N PRO A 628 -27.06 8.12 -18.52
CA PRO A 628 -25.76 8.66 -18.95
C PRO A 628 -25.68 10.19 -18.94
N ASP A 629 -26.81 10.88 -19.06
CA ASP A 629 -26.89 12.34 -19.06
C ASP A 629 -26.81 12.94 -17.65
N VAL A 630 -27.15 12.17 -16.61
CA VAL A 630 -27.10 12.58 -15.19
C VAL A 630 -25.87 12.01 -14.48
N GLU A 631 -25.57 10.73 -14.73
CA GLU A 631 -24.42 9.99 -14.23
C GLU A 631 -23.20 10.17 -15.14
N LYS A 632 -22.91 11.43 -15.48
CA LYS A 632 -21.70 11.76 -16.24
C LYS A 632 -20.47 11.26 -15.48
N ASP A 633 -19.53 10.67 -16.22
CA ASP A 633 -18.27 10.12 -15.69
C ASP A 633 -18.43 8.83 -14.83
N CYS A 634 -19.61 8.20 -14.80
CA CYS A 634 -19.80 6.90 -14.19
C CYS A 634 -19.26 5.77 -15.10
N PRO A 635 -18.39 4.88 -14.59
CA PRO A 635 -17.86 3.79 -15.40
C PRO A 635 -18.91 2.70 -15.64
N THR A 636 -18.72 1.95 -16.74
CA THR A 636 -19.36 0.63 -16.93
C THR A 636 -18.51 -0.43 -16.23
N ILE A 637 -19.14 -1.37 -15.52
CA ILE A 637 -18.47 -2.49 -14.84
C ILE A 637 -18.88 -3.80 -15.50
N ILE A 638 -17.90 -4.58 -15.97
CA ILE A 638 -18.05 -6.01 -16.23
C ILE A 638 -17.49 -6.75 -15.02
N HIS A 639 -18.33 -7.53 -14.35
CA HIS A 639 -17.97 -8.23 -13.12
C HIS A 639 -17.97 -9.74 -13.35
N PHE A 640 -16.78 -10.29 -13.55
CA PHE A 640 -16.52 -11.73 -13.57
C PHE A 640 -16.48 -12.30 -12.17
N VAL A 641 -17.05 -13.49 -12.01
CA VAL A 641 -17.11 -14.19 -10.72
C VAL A 641 -16.50 -15.58 -10.86
N LEU A 642 -15.86 -16.05 -9.80
CA LEU A 642 -15.34 -17.42 -9.77
C LEU A 642 -16.50 -18.43 -9.67
N ALA A 643 -16.84 -19.07 -10.79
CA ALA A 643 -17.90 -20.07 -10.87
C ALA A 643 -17.62 -21.09 -11.98
N ASN A 644 -17.75 -22.39 -11.67
CA ASN A 644 -17.59 -23.49 -12.63
C ASN A 644 -18.93 -23.87 -13.26
N ILE A 645 -19.30 -23.17 -14.34
CA ILE A 645 -20.59 -23.30 -15.04
C ILE A 645 -20.42 -24.01 -16.37
N ASN A 646 -20.11 -23.29 -17.47
CA ASN A 646 -19.99 -23.92 -18.78
C ASN A 646 -18.68 -24.69 -18.91
N PHE A 647 -17.65 -24.36 -18.14
CA PHE A 647 -16.36 -25.07 -18.16
C PHE A 647 -16.50 -26.57 -17.87
N ARG A 648 -17.51 -26.99 -17.08
CA ARG A 648 -17.86 -28.41 -16.89
C ARG A 648 -18.18 -29.14 -18.19
N LYS A 649 -18.80 -28.45 -19.14
CA LYS A 649 -19.33 -29.00 -20.39
C LYS A 649 -18.42 -28.73 -21.58
N TYR A 650 -17.63 -27.67 -21.55
CA TYR A 650 -16.84 -27.18 -22.67
C TYR A 650 -15.36 -27.07 -22.32
N LYS A 651 -14.48 -27.44 -23.26
CA LYS A 651 -13.02 -27.31 -23.10
C LYS A 651 -12.46 -26.02 -23.69
N ALA A 652 -13.19 -25.41 -24.62
CA ALA A 652 -12.94 -24.08 -25.15
C ALA A 652 -14.30 -23.46 -25.54
N PRO A 653 -14.42 -22.13 -25.72
CA PRO A 653 -15.68 -21.51 -26.11
C PRO A 653 -16.27 -22.19 -27.36
N GLY A 654 -17.52 -22.68 -27.25
CA GLY A 654 -18.21 -23.41 -28.31
C GLY A 654 -17.71 -24.85 -28.59
N VAL A 655 -16.70 -25.36 -27.88
CA VAL A 655 -16.12 -26.70 -28.07
C VAL A 655 -16.48 -27.62 -26.89
N PRO A 656 -17.42 -28.57 -27.05
CA PRO A 656 -17.85 -29.45 -25.96
C PRO A 656 -16.75 -30.45 -25.58
N ARG A 657 -16.85 -30.97 -24.35
CA ARG A 657 -16.04 -32.10 -23.86
C ARG A 657 -16.68 -33.41 -24.31
N GLU A 658 -15.89 -34.26 -24.94
CA GLU A 658 -16.38 -35.51 -25.54
C GLU A 658 -16.06 -36.71 -24.66
N THR A 659 -14.80 -36.86 -24.25
CA THR A 659 -14.34 -38.03 -23.50
C THR A 659 -14.73 -37.97 -22.03
N THR A 660 -14.71 -39.11 -21.35
CA THR A 660 -15.00 -39.19 -19.91
C THR A 660 -13.92 -38.45 -19.11
N GLU A 661 -12.64 -38.61 -19.49
CA GLU A 661 -11.51 -37.94 -18.82
C GLU A 661 -11.62 -36.42 -18.94
N GLU A 662 -12.02 -35.91 -20.12
CA GLU A 662 -12.22 -34.47 -20.32
C GLU A 662 -13.31 -33.92 -19.40
N LYS A 663 -14.36 -34.69 -19.11
CA LYS A 663 -15.46 -34.29 -18.22
C LYS A 663 -15.04 -34.36 -16.75
N GLU A 664 -14.36 -35.42 -16.35
CA GLU A 664 -13.87 -35.61 -14.97
C GLU A 664 -12.90 -34.52 -14.52
N ILE A 665 -12.03 -34.03 -15.41
CA ILE A 665 -11.11 -32.94 -15.03
C ILE A 665 -11.85 -31.63 -14.72
N ALA A 666 -13.01 -31.40 -15.33
CA ALA A 666 -13.78 -30.17 -15.16
C ALA A 666 -14.93 -30.30 -14.15
N ASP A 667 -15.22 -31.52 -13.67
CA ASP A 667 -16.23 -31.77 -12.66
C ASP A 667 -15.63 -31.61 -11.25
N PHE A 668 -15.73 -30.40 -10.71
CA PHE A 668 -15.29 -30.06 -9.37
C PHE A 668 -15.99 -28.79 -8.89
N ASP A 669 -16.20 -28.71 -7.58
CA ASP A 669 -16.75 -27.53 -6.92
C ASP A 669 -15.62 -26.65 -6.37
N ILE A 670 -15.90 -25.36 -6.17
CA ILE A 670 -14.90 -24.43 -5.62
C ILE A 670 -15.03 -24.33 -4.10
N PHE A 671 -16.25 -24.13 -3.61
CA PHE A 671 -16.62 -23.84 -2.22
C PHE A 671 -17.52 -24.93 -1.63
N ASP A 672 -18.30 -25.65 -2.44
CA ASP A 672 -19.21 -26.71 -1.95
C ASP A 672 -18.46 -28.00 -1.52
N ASP A 673 -17.24 -28.21 -2.00
CA ASP A 673 -16.40 -29.36 -1.61
C ASP A 673 -15.68 -29.09 -0.27
N PRO A 674 -15.95 -29.87 0.80
CA PRO A 674 -15.30 -29.69 2.10
C PRO A 674 -13.79 -29.99 2.08
N GLU A 675 -13.31 -30.77 1.10
CA GLU A 675 -11.88 -31.05 0.89
C GLU A 675 -11.28 -30.16 -0.21
N SER A 676 -11.99 -29.09 -0.60
CA SER A 676 -11.57 -28.19 -1.66
C SER A 676 -10.15 -27.65 -1.42
N PRO A 677 -9.23 -27.80 -2.39
CA PRO A 677 -7.90 -27.19 -2.31
C PRO A 677 -7.95 -25.66 -2.50
N PHE A 678 -9.12 -25.10 -2.80
CA PHE A 678 -9.29 -23.68 -3.14
C PHE A 678 -9.62 -22.79 -1.93
N SER A 679 -9.59 -23.32 -0.71
CA SER A 679 -9.72 -22.51 0.50
C SER A 679 -8.68 -21.39 0.55
N THR A 680 -9.07 -20.23 1.11
CA THR A 680 -8.22 -19.05 1.21
C THR A 680 -6.93 -19.34 2.02
N PHE A 681 -7.01 -20.24 3.02
CA PHE A 681 -5.88 -20.64 3.84
C PHE A 681 -4.91 -21.64 3.17
N ASN A 682 -5.27 -22.24 2.03
CA ASN A 682 -4.43 -23.24 1.40
C ASN A 682 -3.33 -22.60 0.54
N PHE A 683 -2.09 -23.01 0.79
CA PHE A 683 -0.89 -22.55 0.06
C PHE A 683 -0.21 -23.65 -0.73
N GLN A 684 -0.75 -24.87 -0.77
CA GLN A 684 -0.22 -25.95 -1.60
C GLN A 684 -1.21 -26.29 -2.72
N TYR A 685 -0.80 -26.10 -3.98
CA TYR A 685 -1.63 -26.35 -5.14
C TYR A 685 -1.01 -27.46 -5.99
N PRO A 686 -1.44 -28.73 -5.83
CA PRO A 686 -1.06 -29.79 -6.75
C PRO A 686 -1.36 -29.39 -8.20
N ASN A 687 -0.58 -29.89 -9.16
CA ASN A 687 -0.72 -29.50 -10.57
C ASN A 687 -2.15 -29.63 -11.11
N GLN A 688 -2.92 -30.62 -10.63
CA GLN A 688 -4.32 -30.78 -11.00
C GLN A 688 -5.21 -29.64 -10.46
N ALA A 689 -5.06 -29.27 -9.18
CA ALA A 689 -5.78 -28.15 -8.58
C ALA A 689 -5.42 -26.82 -9.28
N PHE A 690 -4.12 -26.61 -9.53
CA PHE A 690 -3.65 -25.45 -10.29
C PHE A 690 -4.32 -25.38 -11.67
N LYS A 691 -4.22 -26.45 -12.47
CA LYS A 691 -4.81 -26.49 -13.82
C LYS A 691 -6.31 -26.29 -13.80
N ARG A 692 -7.04 -26.94 -12.87
CA ARG A 692 -8.49 -26.77 -12.72
C ARG A 692 -8.90 -25.31 -12.55
N LEU A 693 -8.29 -24.60 -11.60
CA LEU A 693 -8.62 -23.21 -11.32
C LEU A 693 -8.10 -22.25 -12.40
N HIS A 694 -6.88 -22.45 -12.88
CA HIS A 694 -6.28 -21.70 -13.97
C HIS A 694 -7.17 -21.79 -15.23
N ASP A 695 -7.46 -23.02 -15.68
CA ASP A 695 -8.15 -23.28 -16.94
C ASP A 695 -9.62 -22.88 -16.85
N LEU A 696 -10.24 -22.98 -15.68
CA LEU A 696 -11.58 -22.45 -15.42
C LEU A 696 -11.64 -20.94 -15.70
N MET A 697 -10.73 -20.16 -15.10
CA MET A 697 -10.77 -18.71 -15.25
C MET A 697 -10.27 -18.24 -16.63
N TYR A 698 -9.34 -18.98 -17.22
CA TYR A 698 -8.97 -18.81 -18.63
C TYR A 698 -10.17 -19.02 -19.55
N PHE A 699 -10.90 -20.14 -19.38
CA PHE A 699 -12.09 -20.45 -20.15
C PHE A 699 -13.19 -19.40 -19.94
N ASN A 700 -13.54 -19.09 -18.69
CA ASN A 700 -14.61 -18.13 -18.39
C ASN A 700 -14.33 -16.77 -19.03
N THR A 701 -13.08 -16.33 -19.01
CA THR A 701 -12.68 -15.06 -19.65
C THR A 701 -12.82 -15.15 -21.18
N LEU A 702 -12.30 -16.20 -21.81
CA LEU A 702 -12.43 -16.38 -23.27
C LEU A 702 -13.89 -16.53 -23.73
N ASN A 703 -14.71 -17.24 -22.96
CA ASN A 703 -16.10 -17.51 -23.26
C ASN A 703 -16.97 -16.24 -23.25
N ASN A 704 -16.48 -15.15 -22.64
CA ASN A 704 -17.16 -13.87 -22.53
C ASN A 704 -16.40 -12.73 -23.22
N ILE A 705 -15.48 -13.02 -24.15
CA ILE A 705 -14.76 -11.98 -24.93
C ILE A 705 -15.72 -11.04 -25.64
N ASP A 706 -16.80 -11.55 -26.20
CA ASP A 706 -17.77 -10.72 -26.95
C ASP A 706 -18.47 -9.71 -26.03
N VAL A 707 -18.71 -10.07 -24.76
CA VAL A 707 -19.24 -9.13 -23.75
C VAL A 707 -18.25 -7.98 -23.54
N ILE A 708 -16.95 -8.29 -23.45
CA ILE A 708 -15.90 -7.27 -23.30
C ILE A 708 -15.82 -6.39 -24.55
N LYS A 709 -15.81 -6.98 -25.76
CA LYS A 709 -15.79 -6.24 -27.02
C LYS A 709 -16.97 -5.29 -27.15
N ASN A 710 -18.18 -5.76 -26.83
CA ASN A 710 -19.39 -4.93 -26.86
C ASN A 710 -19.30 -3.75 -25.89
N ALA A 711 -18.83 -3.98 -24.66
CA ALA A 711 -18.64 -2.89 -23.70
C ALA A 711 -17.57 -1.88 -24.14
N ILE A 712 -16.50 -2.33 -24.83
CA ILE A 712 -15.49 -1.43 -25.41
C ILE A 712 -16.13 -0.57 -26.51
N ILE A 713 -16.93 -1.17 -27.42
CA ILE A 713 -17.63 -0.45 -28.49
C ILE A 713 -18.54 0.64 -27.89
N GLU A 714 -19.37 0.28 -26.91
CA GLU A 714 -20.24 1.24 -26.23
C GLU A 714 -19.44 2.34 -25.51
N SER A 715 -18.29 2.00 -24.92
CA SER A 715 -17.42 2.98 -24.27
C SER A 715 -16.80 3.97 -25.27
N ILE A 716 -16.46 3.51 -26.49
CA ILE A 716 -15.99 4.37 -27.59
C ILE A 716 -17.11 5.34 -28.01
N GLU A 717 -18.33 4.83 -28.19
CA GLU A 717 -19.49 5.66 -28.54
C GLU A 717 -19.78 6.70 -27.46
N TYR A 718 -19.77 6.30 -26.19
CA TYR A 718 -19.91 7.20 -25.06
C TYR A 718 -18.86 8.31 -25.09
N ARG A 719 -17.59 7.97 -25.35
CA ARG A 719 -16.48 8.95 -25.41
C ARG A 719 -16.57 9.93 -26.56
N ARG A 720 -17.13 9.50 -27.70
CA ARG A 720 -17.41 10.40 -28.83
C ARG A 720 -18.44 11.47 -28.46
N GLN A 721 -19.50 11.05 -27.77
CA GLN A 721 -20.58 11.94 -27.32
C GLN A 721 -20.16 12.78 -26.11
N ASN A 722 -19.32 12.21 -25.23
CA ASN A 722 -18.87 12.77 -23.97
C ASN A 722 -17.33 12.74 -23.87
N PRO A 723 -16.65 13.74 -24.45
CA PRO A 723 -15.20 13.84 -24.39
C PRO A 723 -14.71 13.97 -22.94
N SER A 724 -13.64 13.26 -22.58
CA SER A 724 -13.15 13.25 -21.20
C SER A 724 -12.84 14.66 -20.69
N ARG A 725 -13.36 14.96 -19.48
CA ARG A 725 -13.23 16.24 -18.79
C ARG A 725 -12.13 16.26 -17.72
N CYS A 726 -11.04 15.49 -17.87
CA CYS A 726 -9.79 15.83 -17.16
C CYS A 726 -9.19 17.20 -17.60
N SER A 727 -10.00 18.02 -18.27
CA SER A 727 -9.76 19.39 -18.58
C SER A 727 -11.01 20.23 -18.29
N VAL A 728 -10.90 21.15 -17.34
CA VAL A 728 -11.93 22.16 -17.06
C VAL A 728 -11.53 23.42 -17.81
N SER A 729 -12.48 24.14 -18.40
CA SER A 729 -12.19 25.45 -18.98
C SER A 729 -11.95 26.47 -17.86
N LEU A 730 -11.01 27.41 -18.06
CA LEU A 730 -10.72 28.50 -17.12
C LEU A 730 -11.99 29.21 -16.63
N SER A 731 -12.97 29.41 -17.53
CA SER A 731 -14.25 30.04 -17.22
C SER A 731 -15.06 29.33 -16.12
N ASN A 732 -15.00 28.00 -16.04
CA ASN A 732 -15.72 27.23 -15.02
C ASN A 732 -15.02 27.29 -13.64
N ILE A 733 -13.68 27.47 -13.63
CA ILE A 733 -12.90 27.67 -12.40
C ILE A 733 -13.09 29.10 -11.87
N GLU A 734 -13.08 30.09 -12.76
CA GLU A 734 -13.31 31.50 -12.41
C GLU A 734 -14.72 31.72 -11.86
N ALA A 735 -15.76 31.14 -12.49
CA ALA A 735 -17.13 31.23 -12.00
C ALA A 735 -17.27 30.69 -10.56
N ARG A 736 -16.60 29.58 -10.23
CA ARG A 736 -16.65 28.96 -8.89
C ARG A 736 -15.80 29.69 -7.83
N LYS A 737 -14.73 30.39 -8.21
CA LYS A 737 -13.97 31.27 -7.29
C LYS A 737 -14.82 32.42 -6.74
N PHE A 738 -15.79 32.92 -7.51
CA PHE A 738 -16.71 33.96 -7.07
C PHE A 738 -17.77 33.43 -6.09
N PHE A 739 -18.29 32.21 -6.28
CA PHE A 739 -19.28 31.60 -5.38
C PHE A 739 -18.75 31.37 -3.95
N ASN A 740 -17.50 30.95 -3.78
CA ASN A 740 -16.93 30.74 -2.44
C ASN A 740 -16.64 32.05 -1.67
N LYS A 741 -16.42 33.17 -2.36
CA LYS A 741 -16.23 34.47 -1.70
C LYS A 741 -17.54 35.05 -1.14
N GLU A 742 -18.66 34.81 -1.81
CA GLU A 742 -19.96 35.30 -1.32
C GLU A 742 -20.45 34.51 -0.09
N ALA A 743 -20.19 33.20 -0.03
CA ALA A 743 -20.55 32.35 1.12
C ALA A 743 -19.82 32.73 2.43
N LEU A 744 -18.58 33.23 2.33
CA LEU A 744 -17.77 33.70 3.47
C LEU A 744 -18.11 35.14 3.90
N SER A 745 -19.00 35.83 3.20
CA SER A 745 -19.28 37.27 3.42
C SER A 745 -20.62 37.58 4.10
N LYS A 746 -21.41 36.57 4.51
CA LYS A 746 -22.62 36.84 5.29
C LYS A 746 -22.24 37.15 6.75
N PRO A 747 -22.49 38.37 7.25
CA PRO A 747 -22.37 38.64 8.68
C PRO A 747 -23.48 37.87 9.38
N THR A 748 -23.13 37.11 10.41
CA THR A 748 -24.08 36.60 11.39
C THR A 748 -24.80 37.80 12.02
N ALA A 749 -26.12 37.86 11.84
CA ALA A 749 -27.02 38.75 12.58
C ALA A 749 -27.61 38.00 13.76
#